data_AF-W6YAI6-F1
#
_entry.id   AF-W6YAI6-F1
#
_cell.length_a   1.000
_cell.length_b   1.000
_cell.length_c   1.000
_cell.angle_alpha   90.00
_cell.angle_beta   90.00
_cell.angle_gamma   90.00
#
_symmetry.space_group_name_H-M   'P 1'
#
loop_
_entity.id
_entity.type
_entity.pdbx_description
1 polymer ?
#
loop_
_entity_poly.entity_id
_entity_poly.type
_entity_poly.pdbx_seq_one_letter_code
_entity_poly.pdbx_strand_id
1 'polypeptide(L)'
;MLNVAVSPETALGDAYRPLSLILAYLDTPTLRDVALVSQTLHQHATDILWQNICLSDQWTLHKKEQTDQIWCDRGRGEPDDHDDTPIIQKLYILATNPAIASKVQVVTHRCYLPTPNIFSELPRMRFDADNLSQDERLHILLKLALRNLVNVHTLRIIYGHWKLTNALVAGFLDENRPRNVPLRKLWLECCCFEKDALYWLLPHKTTGLESIRLRRLGNEMFDSTQRQRLKLMEFKLSRGGQRDFPIHNGAGGFTRTTVYLTEEGLPTRGIQPSTEDFIRKGKAFDAVMWEELPEIREYVDANPVEFAPTTFGPIAPDVRPPLEWLIACSASTLTSLNLDWVHWRRREESSSYPVNSGHFLYALSKMRFPQLRAFQVRNAVLPLTKLPDNIYLLEDTFLDFLEAHPKILCLGWPIDKVYGHTKPSVDVQARSQRLVAHMATMLTDLRMDAQHVGHCEPVTDESGTIEGAQERTRRRRFIAEFAPHMRKVKQIKIEGGIPRDEKRELIRALHWCPLKKIVMIGGSFPAGNTWGARGYSLKALDPGQDGSDVFYALENEDLDGMLAAYRRGFHRPLDFTFEPNYGWPPQAPLLHTIALHHASTIEELKICGYNGCPILSHPTPIANPLLTGLRSFDNLKQLVLSFWLLTWHEDSYRDAEIIQSWLDTRSPSSTALTVVTPPASPTTDQPVDPGHFPNFGYHRAAPRPQEFNRWAVALKTKFSPSALAYRVARDIGPYLSPLAKERKGGVRVRASFCLGAHEERRSASDIFDLDIRVGVGDQVLEFVGPREEGETGRWWKKLEERRWF
;
A
#
# COMPACT_ATOMS: atom_id res chain seq x y z
N MET A 1 -26.93 43.92 -47.56
CA MET A 1 -26.19 42.71 -47.96
C MET A 1 -25.11 42.43 -46.93
N LEU A 2 -25.35 41.45 -46.06
CA LEU A 2 -24.39 40.48 -45.51
C LEU A 2 -25.10 39.74 -44.38
N ASN A 3 -25.57 38.54 -44.70
CA ASN A 3 -26.01 37.53 -43.76
C ASN A 3 -24.79 37.09 -42.94
N VAL A 4 -24.90 37.12 -41.60
CA VAL A 4 -24.06 36.29 -40.74
C VAL A 4 -24.99 35.27 -40.10
N ALA A 5 -24.99 34.07 -40.67
CA ALA A 5 -25.55 32.89 -40.06
C ALA A 5 -24.67 32.49 -38.88
N VAL A 6 -25.24 32.51 -37.67
CA VAL A 6 -24.63 31.87 -36.50
C VAL A 6 -24.90 30.37 -36.61
N SER A 7 -23.83 29.59 -36.67
CA SER A 7 -23.87 28.11 -36.65
C SER A 7 -24.52 27.61 -35.35
N PRO A 8 -25.40 26.58 -35.39
CA PRO A 8 -25.98 25.97 -34.20
C PRO A 8 -24.97 25.22 -33.30
N GLU A 9 -23.74 24.99 -33.77
CA GLU A 9 -22.75 24.16 -33.06
C GLU A 9 -22.13 24.84 -31.82
N THR A 10 -22.13 26.17 -31.75
CA THR A 10 -21.50 26.89 -30.63
C THR A 10 -22.38 26.99 -29.38
N ALA A 11 -23.70 26.85 -29.51
CA ALA A 11 -24.63 26.90 -28.37
C ALA A 11 -24.70 25.58 -27.58
N LEU A 12 -24.32 24.46 -28.21
CA LEU A 12 -24.35 23.12 -27.60
C LEU A 12 -23.16 22.90 -26.65
N GLY A 13 -21.98 23.45 -26.95
CA GLY A 13 -20.75 23.23 -26.16
C GLY A 13 -20.80 23.69 -24.69
N ASP A 14 -21.60 24.71 -24.36
CA ASP A 14 -21.67 25.27 -23.00
C ASP A 14 -22.67 24.55 -22.08
N ALA A 15 -23.69 23.89 -22.63
CA ALA A 15 -24.64 23.07 -21.87
C ALA A 15 -24.08 21.67 -21.49
N TYR A 16 -22.99 21.22 -22.13
CA TYR A 16 -22.35 19.92 -21.88
C TYR A 16 -21.36 19.90 -20.70
N ARG A 17 -20.85 21.07 -20.27
CA ARG A 17 -19.95 21.16 -19.11
C ARG A 17 -20.63 20.86 -17.76
N PRO A 18 -21.85 21.34 -17.47
CA PRO A 18 -22.55 21.02 -16.23
C PRO A 18 -22.86 19.53 -16.07
N LEU A 19 -23.25 18.83 -17.15
CA LEU A 19 -23.64 17.41 -17.08
C LEU A 19 -22.45 16.49 -16.82
N SER A 20 -21.31 16.73 -17.47
CA SER A 20 -20.08 15.98 -17.18
C SER A 20 -19.57 16.24 -15.76
N LEU A 21 -19.72 17.46 -15.24
CA LEU A 21 -19.44 17.78 -13.84
C LEU A 21 -20.36 17.05 -12.87
N ILE A 22 -21.67 16.94 -13.15
CA ILE A 22 -22.62 16.20 -12.31
C ILE A 22 -22.28 14.71 -12.29
N LEU A 23 -22.01 14.12 -13.45
CA LEU A 23 -21.68 12.69 -13.57
C LEU A 23 -20.36 12.35 -12.88
N ALA A 24 -19.40 13.27 -12.81
CA ALA A 24 -18.14 13.06 -12.09
C ALA A 24 -18.31 12.85 -10.58
N TYR A 25 -19.48 13.17 -10.00
CA TYR A 25 -19.79 12.90 -8.60
C TYR A 25 -20.54 11.58 -8.38
N LEU A 26 -20.92 10.87 -9.44
CA LEU A 26 -21.58 9.56 -9.32
C LEU A 26 -20.54 8.46 -9.07
N ASP A 27 -20.94 7.44 -8.32
CA ASP A 27 -20.10 6.25 -8.14
C ASP A 27 -20.08 5.37 -9.40
N THR A 28 -19.08 4.49 -9.49
CA THR A 28 -18.91 3.61 -10.66
C THR A 28 -20.13 2.74 -10.97
N PRO A 29 -20.82 2.12 -10.00
CA PRO A 29 -22.07 1.39 -10.26
C PRO A 29 -23.14 2.27 -10.91
N THR A 30 -23.41 3.45 -10.33
CA THR A 30 -24.41 4.38 -10.87
C THR A 30 -24.02 4.85 -12.27
N LEU A 31 -22.73 5.11 -12.52
CA LEU A 31 -22.24 5.47 -13.86
C LEU A 31 -22.49 4.36 -14.88
N ARG A 32 -22.32 3.08 -14.50
CA ARG A 32 -22.61 1.95 -15.39
C ARG A 32 -24.10 1.88 -15.72
N ASP A 33 -24.96 2.03 -14.73
CA ASP A 33 -26.41 2.02 -14.94
C ASP A 33 -26.84 3.18 -15.84
N VAL A 34 -26.31 4.39 -15.61
CA VAL A 34 -26.53 5.54 -16.48
C VAL A 34 -26.03 5.28 -17.90
N ALA A 35 -24.84 4.68 -18.05
CA ALA A 35 -24.28 4.32 -19.34
C ALA A 35 -25.14 3.31 -20.10
N LEU A 36 -25.80 2.38 -19.41
CA LEU A 36 -26.63 1.36 -20.06
C LEU A 36 -28.05 1.82 -20.34
N VAL A 37 -28.62 2.69 -19.50
CA VAL A 37 -30.05 3.02 -19.52
C VAL A 37 -30.34 4.39 -20.13
N SER A 38 -29.46 5.39 -19.96
CA SER A 38 -29.73 6.76 -20.39
C SER A 38 -29.21 7.05 -21.78
N GLN A 39 -30.09 7.26 -22.76
CA GLN A 39 -29.70 7.67 -24.11
C GLN A 39 -28.99 9.04 -24.13
N THR A 40 -29.37 9.95 -23.23
CA THR A 40 -28.82 11.31 -23.17
C THR A 40 -27.46 11.37 -22.45
N LEU A 41 -27.28 10.56 -21.41
CA LEU A 41 -26.09 10.60 -20.56
C LEU A 41 -25.10 9.47 -20.83
N HIS A 42 -25.47 8.50 -21.69
CA HIS A 42 -24.66 7.32 -22.00
C HIS A 42 -23.23 7.68 -22.36
N GLN A 43 -23.05 8.63 -23.29
CA GLN A 43 -21.73 8.99 -23.79
C GLN A 43 -20.86 9.64 -22.70
N HIS A 44 -21.44 10.54 -21.89
CA HIS A 44 -20.70 11.18 -20.80
C HIS A 44 -20.36 10.21 -19.67
N ALA A 45 -21.26 9.29 -19.34
CA ALA A 45 -20.99 8.26 -18.34
C ALA A 45 -19.92 7.29 -18.83
N THR A 46 -19.99 6.87 -20.11
CA THR A 46 -18.98 6.04 -20.76
C THR A 46 -17.62 6.74 -20.78
N ASP A 47 -17.57 8.02 -21.16
CA ASP A 47 -16.33 8.81 -21.15
C ASP A 47 -15.63 8.76 -19.78
N ILE A 48 -16.38 8.90 -18.68
CA ILE A 48 -15.84 8.85 -17.31
C ILE A 48 -15.41 7.42 -16.93
N LEU A 49 -16.23 6.41 -17.24
CA LEU A 49 -15.94 5.00 -16.93
C LEU A 49 -14.63 4.51 -17.57
N TRP A 50 -14.26 5.05 -18.73
CA TRP A 50 -13.06 4.68 -19.46
C TRP A 50 -11.82 5.55 -19.17
N GLN A 51 -11.91 6.57 -18.31
CA GLN A 51 -10.73 7.38 -17.94
C GLN A 51 -9.61 6.57 -17.30
N ASN A 52 -9.97 5.54 -16.54
CA ASN A 52 -9.05 4.64 -15.84
C ASN A 52 -9.27 3.22 -16.34
N ILE A 53 -8.31 2.68 -17.08
CA ILE A 53 -8.36 1.28 -17.54
C ILE A 53 -7.42 0.39 -16.73
N CYS A 54 -7.86 -0.84 -16.48
CA CYS A 54 -7.06 -1.87 -15.85
C CYS A 54 -6.92 -3.08 -16.78
N LEU A 55 -5.70 -3.35 -17.25
CA LEU A 55 -5.29 -4.53 -17.98
C LEU A 55 -4.84 -5.59 -16.98
N SER A 56 -5.75 -6.53 -16.67
CA SER A 56 -5.52 -7.65 -15.76
C SER A 56 -5.82 -8.94 -16.48
N ASP A 57 -4.94 -9.92 -16.33
CA ASP A 57 -5.17 -11.32 -16.68
C ASP A 57 -6.24 -11.93 -15.75
N GLN A 58 -6.51 -13.22 -15.94
CA GLN A 58 -7.39 -14.00 -15.08
C GLN A 58 -6.93 -15.45 -14.98
N TRP A 59 -7.56 -16.20 -14.07
CA TRP A 59 -7.46 -17.65 -14.03
C TRP A 59 -8.55 -18.27 -14.91
N THR A 60 -8.20 -19.27 -15.73
CA THR A 60 -9.12 -19.98 -16.61
C THR A 60 -8.91 -21.49 -16.55
N LEU A 61 -9.99 -22.27 -16.71
CA LEU A 61 -9.93 -23.73 -16.81
C LEU A 61 -10.27 -24.18 -18.23
N HIS A 62 -9.26 -24.62 -19.00
CA HIS A 62 -9.47 -25.10 -20.36
C HIS A 62 -9.91 -26.57 -20.35
N LYS A 63 -11.11 -26.86 -20.85
CA LYS A 63 -11.64 -28.22 -20.95
C LYS A 63 -10.99 -28.95 -22.13
N LYS A 64 -10.31 -30.07 -21.87
CA LYS A 64 -9.82 -30.99 -22.91
C LYS A 64 -10.42 -32.37 -22.71
N GLU A 65 -10.83 -33.03 -23.79
CA GLU A 65 -11.42 -34.38 -23.76
C GLU A 65 -10.50 -35.44 -23.10
N GLN A 66 -9.19 -35.18 -23.06
CA GLN A 66 -8.16 -36.11 -22.60
C GLN A 66 -7.65 -35.85 -21.17
N THR A 67 -8.15 -34.83 -20.47
CA THR A 67 -7.70 -34.51 -19.10
C THR A 67 -8.73 -34.91 -18.04
N ASP A 68 -8.45 -36.01 -17.33
CA ASP A 68 -9.28 -36.54 -16.23
C ASP A 68 -9.13 -35.78 -14.89
N GLN A 69 -8.34 -34.70 -14.85
CA GLN A 69 -8.02 -34.02 -13.60
C GLN A 69 -9.16 -33.10 -13.14
N ILE A 70 -9.66 -33.35 -11.93
CA ILE A 70 -10.72 -32.58 -11.25
C ILE A 70 -10.08 -31.49 -10.37
N TRP A 71 -10.52 -30.24 -10.54
CA TRP A 71 -10.10 -29.06 -9.76
C TRP A 71 -11.15 -28.66 -8.73
N CYS A 72 -11.28 -29.45 -7.66
CA CYS A 72 -12.28 -29.24 -6.59
C CYS A 72 -13.68 -28.90 -7.21
N ASP A 73 -14.31 -27.82 -6.74
CA ASP A 73 -15.62 -27.36 -7.21
C ASP A 73 -15.59 -26.71 -8.60
N ARG A 74 -14.41 -26.47 -9.17
CA ARG A 74 -14.23 -25.76 -10.46
C ARG A 74 -14.34 -26.67 -11.69
N GLY A 75 -14.41 -27.99 -11.50
CA GLY A 75 -14.66 -28.95 -12.57
C GLY A 75 -13.40 -29.57 -13.18
N ARG A 76 -13.53 -30.15 -14.38
CA ARG A 76 -12.46 -30.89 -15.07
C ARG A 76 -11.80 -30.05 -16.16
N GLY A 77 -10.48 -30.05 -16.20
CA GLY A 77 -9.72 -29.36 -17.24
C GLY A 77 -8.27 -29.06 -16.86
N GLU A 78 -7.58 -28.35 -17.75
CA GLU A 78 -6.23 -27.86 -17.54
C GLU A 78 -6.26 -26.38 -17.14
N PRO A 79 -5.72 -26.00 -15.97
CA PRO A 79 -5.76 -24.62 -15.53
C PRO A 79 -4.69 -23.79 -16.24
N ASP A 80 -5.09 -22.61 -16.67
CA ASP A 80 -4.20 -21.52 -17.01
C ASP A 80 -4.33 -20.46 -15.93
N ASP A 81 -3.28 -20.30 -15.12
CA ASP A 81 -3.30 -19.34 -14.04
C ASP A 81 -3.18 -17.90 -14.55
N HIS A 82 -2.74 -17.65 -15.78
CA HIS A 82 -2.46 -16.31 -16.29
C HIS A 82 -2.99 -16.12 -17.72
N ASP A 83 -4.31 -16.28 -17.88
CA ASP A 83 -5.04 -16.10 -19.14
C ASP A 83 -5.21 -14.60 -19.47
N ASP A 84 -4.68 -14.19 -20.62
CA ASP A 84 -4.68 -12.80 -21.09
C ASP A 84 -5.98 -12.37 -21.82
N THR A 85 -6.98 -13.24 -21.94
CA THR A 85 -8.26 -12.96 -22.64
C THR A 85 -8.90 -11.63 -22.25
N PRO A 86 -9.01 -11.24 -20.96
CA PRO A 86 -9.59 -9.95 -20.60
C PRO A 86 -8.72 -8.75 -21.02
N ILE A 87 -7.41 -8.94 -21.14
CA ILE A 87 -6.49 -7.92 -21.66
C ILE A 87 -6.72 -7.77 -23.17
N ILE A 88 -6.76 -8.88 -23.91
CA ILE A 88 -6.99 -8.92 -25.36
C ILE A 88 -8.30 -8.20 -25.71
N GLN A 89 -9.41 -8.54 -25.04
CA GLN A 89 -10.72 -7.92 -25.28
C GLN A 89 -10.72 -6.41 -25.04
N LYS A 90 -10.09 -5.94 -23.95
CA LYS A 90 -9.98 -4.49 -23.67
C LYS A 90 -9.13 -3.78 -24.71
N LEU A 91 -8.00 -4.36 -25.09
CA LEU A 91 -7.13 -3.77 -26.12
C LEU A 91 -7.84 -3.70 -27.47
N TYR A 92 -8.64 -4.70 -27.82
CA TYR A 92 -9.46 -4.69 -29.03
C TYR A 92 -10.46 -3.54 -29.05
N ILE A 93 -11.19 -3.31 -27.95
CA ILE A 93 -12.09 -2.17 -27.83
C ILE A 93 -11.33 -0.85 -28.04
N LEU A 94 -10.16 -0.71 -27.44
CA LEU A 94 -9.34 0.52 -27.57
C LEU A 94 -8.73 0.69 -28.96
N ALA A 95 -8.40 -0.40 -29.66
CA ALA A 95 -7.87 -0.38 -31.02
C ALA A 95 -8.95 -0.01 -32.05
N THR A 96 -10.18 -0.52 -31.86
CA THR A 96 -11.31 -0.33 -32.79
C THR A 96 -12.14 0.92 -32.52
N ASN A 97 -12.07 1.49 -31.32
CA ASN A 97 -12.85 2.66 -30.92
C ASN A 97 -11.96 3.85 -30.49
N PRO A 98 -11.46 4.66 -31.45
CA PRO A 98 -10.64 5.82 -31.16
C PRO A 98 -11.32 6.86 -30.27
N ALA A 99 -12.65 6.99 -30.36
CA ALA A 99 -13.41 7.93 -29.53
C ALA A 99 -13.32 7.56 -28.05
N ILE A 100 -13.55 6.29 -27.69
CA ILE A 100 -13.41 5.79 -26.32
C ILE A 100 -11.95 5.81 -25.88
N ALA A 101 -11.03 5.32 -26.72
CA ALA A 101 -9.60 5.26 -26.37
C ALA A 101 -9.01 6.65 -26.10
N SER A 102 -9.49 7.69 -26.78
CA SER A 102 -9.09 9.07 -26.51
C SER A 102 -9.51 9.57 -25.12
N LYS A 103 -10.46 8.92 -24.43
CA LYS A 103 -10.90 9.31 -23.08
C LYS A 103 -10.00 8.75 -21.98
N VAL A 104 -9.19 7.74 -22.30
CA VAL A 104 -8.30 7.09 -21.34
C VAL A 104 -7.19 8.06 -20.91
N GLN A 105 -7.04 8.22 -19.60
CA GLN A 105 -6.03 9.07 -18.96
C GLN A 105 -5.00 8.26 -18.18
N VAL A 106 -5.44 7.15 -17.59
CA VAL A 106 -4.64 6.28 -16.73
C VAL A 106 -4.75 4.84 -17.22
N VAL A 107 -3.58 4.22 -17.45
CA VAL A 107 -3.47 2.79 -17.74
C VAL A 107 -2.80 2.09 -16.58
N THR A 108 -3.48 1.08 -16.04
CA THR A 108 -2.91 0.18 -15.02
C THR A 108 -2.78 -1.21 -15.62
N HIS A 109 -1.58 -1.79 -15.60
CA HIS A 109 -1.38 -3.22 -15.84
C HIS A 109 -1.05 -3.92 -14.54
N ARG A 110 -1.69 -5.05 -14.28
CA ARG A 110 -1.43 -5.90 -13.12
C ARG A 110 -1.72 -7.36 -13.38
N CYS A 111 -1.13 -8.23 -12.58
CA CYS A 111 -1.61 -9.59 -12.41
C CYS A 111 -2.92 -9.61 -11.59
N TYR A 112 -3.78 -10.59 -11.84
CA TYR A 112 -5.00 -10.86 -11.06
C TYR A 112 -4.65 -11.31 -9.64
N LEU A 113 -3.51 -11.97 -9.46
CA LEU A 113 -2.97 -12.33 -8.16
C LEU A 113 -2.71 -11.05 -7.34
N PRO A 114 -2.85 -11.12 -6.00
CA PRO A 114 -2.45 -10.03 -5.12
C PRO A 114 -0.95 -9.77 -5.26
N THR A 115 -0.53 -8.53 -4.99
CA THR A 115 0.90 -8.21 -4.94
C THR A 115 1.60 -9.08 -3.90
N PRO A 116 2.82 -9.58 -4.17
CA PRO A 116 3.53 -10.48 -3.26
C PRO A 116 3.64 -9.92 -1.83
N ASN A 117 3.49 -10.81 -0.85
CA ASN A 117 3.73 -10.50 0.55
C ASN A 117 5.18 -10.02 0.70
N ILE A 118 5.35 -8.90 1.42
CA ILE A 118 6.66 -8.27 1.54
C ILE A 118 7.65 -9.10 2.36
N PHE A 119 7.18 -9.92 3.31
CA PHE A 119 8.04 -10.67 4.22
C PHE A 119 8.36 -12.08 3.71
N SER A 120 7.40 -12.78 3.12
CA SER A 120 7.56 -14.20 2.76
C SER A 120 7.91 -14.42 1.28
N GLU A 121 7.27 -13.69 0.37
CA GLU A 121 7.34 -13.95 -1.07
C GLU A 121 8.30 -13.03 -1.80
N LEU A 122 8.19 -11.72 -1.57
CA LEU A 122 8.99 -10.71 -2.26
C LEU A 122 10.51 -10.98 -2.18
N PRO A 123 11.09 -11.44 -1.05
CA PRO A 123 12.52 -11.78 -0.97
C PRO A 123 12.97 -12.91 -1.92
N ARG A 124 12.05 -13.77 -2.33
CA ARG A 124 12.32 -15.00 -3.10
C ARG A 124 11.76 -14.96 -4.52
N MET A 125 10.95 -13.95 -4.84
CA MET A 125 10.27 -13.83 -6.12
C MET A 125 11.09 -13.04 -7.13
N ARG A 126 11.02 -13.47 -8.40
CA ARG A 126 11.60 -12.81 -9.57
C ARG A 126 10.50 -12.41 -10.56
N PHE A 127 10.70 -11.30 -11.26
CA PHE A 127 9.68 -10.66 -12.10
C PHE A 127 10.00 -10.67 -13.61
N ASP A 128 10.88 -11.57 -14.04
CA ASP A 128 11.36 -11.76 -15.42
C ASP A 128 10.84 -13.08 -16.03
N ALA A 129 9.55 -13.38 -15.80
CA ALA A 129 8.91 -14.57 -16.37
C ALA A 129 8.72 -14.43 -17.89
N ASP A 130 9.30 -15.36 -18.65
CA ASP A 130 9.33 -15.32 -20.12
C ASP A 130 8.02 -15.80 -20.78
N ASN A 131 7.26 -16.66 -20.11
CA ASN A 131 6.08 -17.33 -20.64
C ASN A 131 4.74 -16.71 -20.19
N LEU A 132 4.77 -15.49 -19.66
CA LEU A 132 3.58 -14.70 -19.35
C LEU A 132 3.40 -13.60 -20.40
N SER A 133 2.19 -13.46 -20.95
CA SER A 133 1.86 -12.45 -21.98
C SER A 133 2.89 -12.35 -23.10
N GLN A 134 3.29 -13.50 -23.64
CA GLN A 134 4.36 -13.63 -24.64
C GLN A 134 3.87 -13.61 -26.11
N ASP A 135 2.56 -13.78 -26.33
CA ASP A 135 2.00 -13.97 -27.68
C ASP A 135 2.16 -12.71 -28.54
N GLU A 136 2.64 -12.87 -29.78
CA GLU A 136 2.91 -11.76 -30.68
C GLU A 136 1.64 -10.98 -31.06
N ARG A 137 0.51 -11.67 -31.23
CA ARG A 137 -0.76 -11.04 -31.62
C ARG A 137 -1.26 -10.09 -30.53
N LEU A 138 -1.02 -10.43 -29.25
CA LEU A 138 -1.31 -9.54 -28.11
C LEU A 138 -0.49 -8.25 -28.22
N HIS A 139 0.79 -8.35 -28.56
CA HIS A 139 1.66 -7.19 -28.71
C HIS A 139 1.31 -6.33 -29.94
N ILE A 140 0.89 -6.95 -31.05
CA ILE A 140 0.36 -6.22 -32.22
C ILE A 140 -0.89 -5.44 -31.82
N LEU A 141 -1.84 -6.10 -31.15
CA LEU A 141 -3.09 -5.48 -30.70
C LEU A 141 -2.83 -4.32 -29.74
N LEU A 142 -1.87 -4.47 -28.81
CA LEU A 142 -1.44 -3.39 -27.94
C LEU A 142 -0.92 -2.18 -28.73
N LYS A 143 -0.07 -2.40 -29.74
CA LYS A 143 0.44 -1.31 -30.59
C LYS A 143 -0.68 -0.59 -31.33
N LEU A 144 -1.68 -1.32 -31.82
CA LEU A 144 -2.86 -0.72 -32.47
C LEU A 144 -3.65 0.14 -31.46
N ALA A 145 -3.90 -0.36 -30.26
CA ALA A 145 -4.56 0.40 -29.20
C ALA A 145 -3.77 1.66 -28.79
N LEU A 146 -2.44 1.56 -28.65
CA LEU A 146 -1.57 2.66 -28.26
C LEU A 146 -1.66 3.88 -29.18
N ARG A 147 -1.93 3.69 -30.47
CA ARG A 147 -2.15 4.78 -31.45
C ARG A 147 -3.36 5.65 -31.11
N ASN A 148 -4.38 5.07 -30.48
CA ASN A 148 -5.60 5.78 -30.11
C ASN A 148 -5.58 6.34 -28.69
N LEU A 149 -4.67 5.88 -27.83
CA LEU A 149 -4.55 6.26 -26.41
C LEU A 149 -3.85 7.62 -26.22
N VAL A 150 -4.29 8.64 -26.98
CA VAL A 150 -3.61 9.94 -27.14
C VAL A 150 -3.58 10.81 -25.89
N ASN A 151 -4.44 10.53 -24.90
CA ASN A 151 -4.59 11.34 -23.68
C ASN A 151 -4.03 10.66 -22.41
N VAL A 152 -3.34 9.52 -22.54
CA VAL A 152 -2.75 8.82 -21.39
C VAL A 152 -1.53 9.57 -20.87
N HIS A 153 -1.63 10.05 -19.63
CA HIS A 153 -0.55 10.75 -18.92
C HIS A 153 -0.01 9.96 -17.72
N THR A 154 -0.61 8.82 -17.37
CA THR A 154 -0.17 7.99 -16.24
C THR A 154 -0.19 6.51 -16.58
N LEU A 155 0.96 5.85 -16.36
CA LEU A 155 1.13 4.42 -16.49
C LEU A 155 1.47 3.82 -15.12
N ARG A 156 0.72 2.80 -14.71
CA ARG A 156 0.95 2.04 -13.48
C ARG A 156 1.17 0.58 -13.85
N ILE A 157 2.30 0.01 -13.45
CA ILE A 157 2.60 -1.41 -13.56
C ILE A 157 2.70 -1.96 -12.14
N ILE A 158 1.77 -2.84 -11.77
CA ILE A 158 1.66 -3.38 -10.40
C ILE A 158 1.60 -4.90 -10.49
N TYR A 159 2.67 -5.57 -10.11
CA TYR A 159 2.84 -7.01 -10.31
C TYR A 159 2.65 -7.40 -11.79
N GLY A 160 3.28 -6.63 -12.68
CA GLY A 160 3.10 -6.74 -14.13
C GLY A 160 3.87 -7.91 -14.75
N HIS A 161 3.31 -8.46 -15.82
CA HIS A 161 3.95 -9.47 -16.65
C HIS A 161 5.08 -8.82 -17.44
N TRP A 162 6.24 -9.47 -17.47
CA TRP A 162 7.47 -8.85 -17.94
C TRP A 162 7.40 -8.41 -19.42
N LYS A 163 6.94 -9.27 -20.33
CA LYS A 163 6.82 -8.95 -21.76
C LYS A 163 5.83 -7.82 -22.03
N LEU A 164 4.67 -7.85 -21.39
CA LEU A 164 3.67 -6.79 -21.52
C LEU A 164 4.13 -5.47 -20.88
N THR A 165 4.84 -5.53 -19.74
CA THR A 165 5.47 -4.37 -19.10
C THR A 165 6.45 -3.69 -20.04
N ASN A 166 7.34 -4.46 -20.68
CA ASN A 166 8.27 -3.93 -21.67
C ASN A 166 7.53 -3.22 -22.81
N ALA A 167 6.51 -3.85 -23.39
CA ALA A 167 5.75 -3.29 -24.50
C ALA A 167 4.97 -2.02 -24.12
N LEU A 168 4.40 -1.96 -22.90
CA LEU A 168 3.68 -0.78 -22.41
C LEU A 168 4.62 0.40 -22.14
N VAL A 169 5.74 0.16 -21.43
CA VAL A 169 6.71 1.23 -21.13
C VAL A 169 7.33 1.75 -22.43
N ALA A 170 7.71 0.85 -23.33
CA ALA A 170 8.18 1.17 -24.68
C ALA A 170 7.17 2.03 -25.44
N GLY A 171 5.94 1.53 -25.55
CA GLY A 171 4.89 2.16 -26.34
C GLY A 171 4.52 3.56 -25.84
N PHE A 172 4.37 3.76 -24.53
CA PHE A 172 3.98 5.07 -24.01
C PHE A 172 5.11 6.10 -24.00
N LEU A 173 6.37 5.66 -23.95
CA LEU A 173 7.53 6.54 -24.05
C LEU A 173 7.93 6.85 -25.50
N ASP A 174 7.49 6.06 -26.48
CA ASP A 174 7.75 6.32 -27.90
C ASP A 174 7.33 7.76 -28.29
N GLU A 175 8.30 8.51 -28.81
CA GLU A 175 8.12 9.89 -29.26
C GLU A 175 7.25 9.99 -30.52
N ASN A 176 7.24 8.93 -31.33
CA ASN A 176 6.46 8.87 -32.57
C ASN A 176 5.00 8.45 -32.33
N ARG A 177 4.66 8.02 -31.11
CA ARG A 177 3.29 7.68 -30.76
C ARG A 177 2.38 8.91 -30.89
N PRO A 178 1.23 8.82 -31.60
CA PRO A 178 0.22 9.87 -31.57
C PRO A 178 -0.19 10.19 -30.13
N ARG A 179 -0.05 11.46 -29.73
CA ARG A 179 -0.34 11.91 -28.37
C ARG A 179 -0.70 13.39 -28.33
N ASN A 180 -1.75 13.72 -27.58
CA ASN A 180 -2.08 15.09 -27.21
C ASN A 180 -1.36 15.48 -25.91
N VAL A 181 -1.08 14.50 -25.05
CA VAL A 181 -0.33 14.68 -23.81
C VAL A 181 0.80 13.66 -23.70
N PRO A 182 1.97 14.06 -23.18
CA PRO A 182 3.05 13.12 -22.91
C PRO A 182 2.73 12.25 -21.69
N LEU A 183 3.40 11.11 -21.58
CA LEU A 183 3.41 10.34 -20.33
C LEU A 183 4.14 11.15 -19.26
N ARG A 184 3.46 11.49 -18.16
CA ARG A 184 4.02 12.32 -17.08
C ARG A 184 4.31 11.52 -15.81
N LYS A 185 3.58 10.45 -15.54
CA LYS A 185 3.72 9.67 -14.31
C LYS A 185 3.92 8.20 -14.61
N LEU A 186 4.97 7.63 -14.01
CA LEU A 186 5.30 6.20 -14.12
C LEU A 186 5.43 5.58 -12.73
N TRP A 187 4.60 4.58 -12.46
CA TRP A 187 4.66 3.76 -11.25
C TRP A 187 5.01 2.32 -11.63
N LEU A 188 6.12 1.84 -11.09
CA LEU A 188 6.57 0.46 -11.18
C LEU A 188 6.55 -0.20 -9.80
N GLU A 189 5.76 -1.27 -9.62
CA GLU A 189 5.70 -2.09 -8.41
C GLU A 189 5.73 -3.58 -8.72
N CYS A 190 6.61 -4.33 -8.04
CA CYS A 190 6.75 -5.78 -8.20
C CYS A 190 6.87 -6.20 -9.68
N CYS A 191 7.74 -5.52 -10.45
CA CYS A 191 7.89 -5.76 -11.88
C CYS A 191 9.36 -5.57 -12.32
N CYS A 192 9.69 -6.05 -13.51
CA CYS A 192 10.97 -5.82 -14.17
C CYS A 192 10.74 -5.31 -15.60
N PHE A 193 11.74 -4.63 -16.19
CA PHE A 193 11.72 -4.25 -17.62
C PHE A 193 13.14 -4.17 -18.18
N GLU A 194 13.32 -4.57 -19.44
CA GLU A 194 14.58 -4.53 -20.19
C GLU A 194 14.84 -3.12 -20.76
N LYS A 195 16.07 -2.63 -20.63
CA LYS A 195 16.48 -1.35 -21.24
C LYS A 195 16.53 -1.44 -22.76
N ASP A 196 16.95 -2.57 -23.32
CA ASP A 196 17.16 -2.70 -24.76
C ASP A 196 15.86 -2.54 -25.55
N ALA A 197 14.72 -2.91 -24.96
CA ALA A 197 13.39 -2.64 -25.52
C ALA A 197 13.04 -1.12 -25.56
N LEU A 198 13.64 -0.31 -24.68
CA LEU A 198 13.39 1.14 -24.55
C LEU A 198 14.43 2.01 -25.26
N TYR A 199 15.67 1.54 -25.33
CA TYR A 199 16.81 2.29 -25.83
C TYR A 199 16.61 2.77 -27.28
N TRP A 200 15.97 1.93 -28.10
CA TRP A 200 15.71 2.22 -29.52
C TRP A 200 14.55 3.21 -29.76
N LEU A 201 13.77 3.53 -28.72
CA LEU A 201 12.55 4.34 -28.83
C LEU A 201 12.74 5.80 -28.36
N LEU A 202 13.87 6.13 -27.73
CA LEU A 202 14.18 7.48 -27.25
C LEU A 202 15.49 8.03 -27.85
N PRO A 203 15.52 8.38 -29.15
CA PRO A 203 16.71 8.94 -29.80
C PRO A 203 17.19 10.25 -29.15
N HIS A 204 16.29 11.03 -28.54
CA HIS A 204 16.61 12.31 -27.89
C HIS A 204 16.94 12.20 -26.39
N LYS A 205 16.92 10.98 -25.83
CA LYS A 205 17.22 10.70 -24.41
C LYS A 205 16.38 11.50 -23.40
N THR A 206 15.16 11.92 -23.75
CA THR A 206 14.23 12.60 -22.81
C THR A 206 12.88 11.92 -22.76
N THR A 207 12.36 11.64 -21.55
CA THR A 207 11.09 10.92 -21.35
C THR A 207 9.88 11.84 -21.16
N GLY A 208 10.08 13.06 -20.66
CA GLY A 208 9.00 13.95 -20.22
C GLY A 208 8.33 13.57 -18.89
N LEU A 209 8.88 12.61 -18.14
CA LEU A 209 8.31 12.14 -16.87
C LEU A 209 8.50 13.17 -15.74
N GLU A 210 7.38 13.58 -15.16
CA GLU A 210 7.31 14.49 -14.00
C GLU A 210 7.35 13.73 -12.66
N SER A 211 6.92 12.46 -12.64
CA SER A 211 6.91 11.63 -11.43
C SER A 211 7.31 10.19 -11.74
N ILE A 212 8.31 9.70 -11.00
CA ILE A 212 8.74 8.30 -11.03
C ILE A 212 8.58 7.70 -9.64
N ARG A 213 7.89 6.57 -9.58
CA ARG A 213 7.71 5.80 -8.36
C ARG A 213 8.13 4.36 -8.56
N LEU A 214 9.12 3.95 -7.77
CA LEU A 214 9.68 2.61 -7.76
C LEU A 214 9.33 1.97 -6.42
N ARG A 215 8.66 0.82 -6.43
CA ARG A 215 8.24 0.15 -5.20
C ARG A 215 8.43 -1.35 -5.26
N ARG A 216 8.97 -1.96 -4.19
CA ARG A 216 9.13 -3.44 -4.12
C ARG A 216 9.84 -4.01 -5.35
N LEU A 217 10.88 -3.32 -5.81
CA LEU A 217 11.68 -3.74 -6.95
C LEU A 217 12.87 -4.56 -6.47
N GLY A 218 13.17 -5.64 -7.19
CA GLY A 218 14.34 -6.47 -6.95
C GLY A 218 15.63 -5.83 -7.46
N ASN A 219 16.76 -6.41 -7.04
CA ASN A 219 18.10 -5.91 -7.34
C ASN A 219 18.45 -5.97 -8.85
N GLU A 220 17.78 -6.84 -9.60
CA GLU A 220 17.93 -7.00 -11.05
C GLU A 220 17.75 -5.72 -11.85
N MET A 221 17.04 -4.74 -11.29
CA MET A 221 16.84 -3.45 -11.92
C MET A 221 18.10 -2.56 -11.92
N PHE A 222 19.11 -2.91 -11.12
CA PHE A 222 20.42 -2.25 -11.06
C PHE A 222 21.49 -2.98 -11.86
N ASP A 223 21.22 -4.20 -12.31
CA ASP A 223 22.16 -4.99 -13.09
C ASP A 223 21.99 -4.71 -14.60
N SER A 224 23.10 -4.59 -15.32
CA SER A 224 23.08 -4.53 -16.80
C SER A 224 22.71 -5.88 -17.43
N THR A 225 22.92 -6.98 -16.70
CA THR A 225 22.55 -8.35 -17.08
C THR A 225 21.37 -8.81 -16.24
N GLN A 226 20.16 -8.67 -16.78
CA GLN A 226 18.92 -8.95 -16.04
C GLN A 226 18.65 -10.45 -15.84
N ARG A 227 19.14 -11.29 -16.75
CA ARG A 227 18.92 -12.74 -16.73
C ARG A 227 19.97 -13.43 -15.87
N GLN A 228 19.66 -13.61 -14.60
CA GLN A 228 20.45 -14.42 -13.68
C GLN A 228 19.74 -15.74 -13.38
N ARG A 229 20.51 -16.82 -13.21
CA ARG A 229 19.98 -18.12 -12.83
C ARG A 229 19.31 -18.02 -11.45
N LEU A 230 18.10 -18.58 -11.33
CA LEU A 230 17.41 -18.71 -10.05
C LEU A 230 18.25 -19.53 -9.05
N LYS A 231 18.27 -19.09 -7.79
CA LYS A 231 18.91 -19.81 -6.68
C LYS A 231 17.89 -20.63 -5.89
N LEU A 232 18.38 -21.53 -5.02
CA LEU A 232 17.55 -22.40 -4.18
C LEU A 232 16.45 -21.59 -3.46
N MET A 233 15.20 -22.05 -3.54
CA MET A 233 13.97 -21.42 -3.01
C MET A 233 13.52 -20.12 -3.69
N GLU A 234 14.27 -19.58 -4.66
CA GLU A 234 13.77 -18.49 -5.51
C GLU A 234 12.83 -19.03 -6.60
N PHE A 235 11.84 -18.23 -6.97
CA PHE A 235 10.84 -18.61 -7.96
C PHE A 235 10.38 -17.44 -8.82
N LYS A 236 9.87 -17.74 -10.01
CA LYS A 236 9.11 -16.81 -10.86
C LYS A 236 7.74 -17.40 -11.18
N LEU A 237 6.74 -16.56 -11.43
CA LEU A 237 5.47 -17.04 -11.97
C LEU A 237 5.70 -17.71 -13.33
N SER A 238 4.93 -18.74 -13.66
CA SER A 238 5.11 -19.49 -14.91
C SER A 238 3.85 -20.24 -15.32
N ARG A 239 3.28 -19.92 -16.49
CA ARG A 239 2.17 -20.68 -17.07
C ARG A 239 2.57 -22.12 -17.35
N GLY A 240 1.82 -23.06 -16.78
CA GLY A 240 2.14 -24.49 -16.87
C GLY A 240 3.41 -24.89 -16.12
N GLY A 241 3.87 -24.05 -15.18
CA GLY A 241 4.96 -24.28 -14.25
C GLY A 241 4.77 -25.49 -13.32
N GLN A 242 5.68 -25.65 -12.35
CA GLN A 242 5.43 -26.53 -11.21
C GLN A 242 4.13 -26.09 -10.54
N ARG A 243 3.21 -27.05 -10.44
CA ARG A 243 1.83 -26.81 -10.01
C ARG A 243 1.77 -26.59 -8.52
N ASP A 244 0.66 -25.98 -8.08
CA ASP A 244 0.21 -26.07 -6.70
C ASP A 244 1.08 -25.33 -5.67
N PHE A 245 1.79 -24.30 -6.10
CA PHE A 245 2.61 -23.48 -5.19
C PHE A 245 1.72 -22.50 -4.42
N PRO A 246 1.72 -22.55 -3.07
CA PRO A 246 0.88 -21.68 -2.27
C PRO A 246 1.50 -20.28 -2.12
N ILE A 247 0.69 -19.26 -2.39
CA ILE A 247 1.01 -17.85 -2.18
C ILE A 247 -0.11 -17.18 -1.38
N HIS A 248 0.16 -16.06 -0.73
CA HIS A 248 -0.81 -15.27 0.02
C HIS A 248 -1.90 -14.77 -0.94
N ASN A 249 -3.16 -14.86 -0.52
CA ASN A 249 -4.31 -14.42 -1.32
C ASN A 249 -4.68 -12.94 -1.12
N GLY A 250 -3.95 -12.19 -0.29
CA GLY A 250 -4.24 -10.79 0.03
C GLY A 250 -5.52 -10.58 0.86
N ALA A 251 -6.05 -11.64 1.44
CA ALA A 251 -7.27 -11.69 2.24
C ALA A 251 -7.10 -12.67 3.43
N GLY A 252 -5.92 -12.70 4.05
CA GLY A 252 -5.67 -13.49 5.26
C GLY A 252 -5.61 -15.00 5.04
N GLY A 253 -5.29 -15.46 3.83
CA GLY A 253 -5.16 -16.89 3.52
C GLY A 253 -4.21 -17.15 2.35
N PHE A 254 -4.33 -18.33 1.75
CA PHE A 254 -3.49 -18.76 0.63
C PHE A 254 -4.33 -19.04 -0.62
N THR A 255 -3.76 -18.75 -1.78
CA THR A 255 -4.20 -19.24 -3.09
C THR A 255 -3.08 -20.07 -3.72
N ARG A 256 -3.40 -20.91 -4.70
CA ARG A 256 -2.43 -21.76 -5.39
C ARG A 256 -2.19 -21.21 -6.79
N THR A 257 -0.95 -21.25 -7.25
CA THR A 257 -0.55 -20.82 -8.59
C THR A 257 0.58 -21.70 -9.11
N THR A 258 0.88 -21.58 -10.40
CA THR A 258 2.02 -22.20 -11.07
C THR A 258 3.26 -21.30 -11.06
N VAL A 259 4.41 -21.91 -10.75
CA VAL A 259 5.70 -21.22 -10.64
C VAL A 259 6.81 -21.99 -11.34
N TYR A 260 7.93 -21.33 -11.61
CA TYR A 260 9.19 -21.95 -12.00
C TYR A 260 10.22 -21.77 -10.88
N LEU A 261 10.71 -22.89 -10.36
CA LEU A 261 11.72 -23.04 -9.32
C LEU A 261 13.04 -23.55 -9.93
N THR A 262 14.18 -23.15 -9.34
CA THR A 262 15.48 -23.69 -9.74
C THR A 262 15.67 -25.15 -9.36
N GLU A 263 16.54 -25.84 -10.10
CA GLU A 263 16.91 -27.25 -9.89
C GLU A 263 17.95 -27.45 -8.77
N GLU A 264 18.73 -26.40 -8.45
CA GLU A 264 19.83 -26.51 -7.49
C GLU A 264 19.31 -26.81 -6.07
N GLY A 265 19.54 -28.05 -5.60
CA GLY A 265 19.29 -28.48 -4.22
C GLY A 265 17.93 -29.13 -3.96
N LEU A 266 17.10 -29.36 -4.97
CA LEU A 266 15.84 -30.13 -4.82
C LEU A 266 16.09 -31.64 -5.01
N PRO A 267 15.38 -32.54 -4.29
CA PRO A 267 15.49 -33.99 -4.49
C PRO A 267 15.10 -34.36 -5.92
N THR A 268 15.90 -35.19 -6.59
CA THR A 268 15.68 -35.64 -7.97
C THR A 268 14.33 -36.37 -8.07
N ARG A 269 13.27 -35.68 -8.50
CA ARG A 269 11.96 -36.27 -8.79
C ARG A 269 11.63 -36.06 -10.27
N GLY A 270 11.76 -37.12 -11.07
CA GLY A 270 11.28 -37.20 -12.46
C GLY A 270 12.00 -36.33 -13.49
N ILE A 271 11.63 -36.52 -14.77
CA ILE A 271 12.03 -35.63 -15.88
C ILE A 271 11.29 -34.30 -15.68
N GLN A 272 12.03 -33.24 -15.41
CA GLN A 272 11.48 -31.91 -15.20
C GLN A 272 11.39 -31.16 -16.55
N PRO A 273 10.35 -30.33 -16.77
CA PRO A 273 10.22 -29.56 -18.01
C PRO A 273 11.34 -28.53 -18.12
N SER A 274 11.91 -28.38 -19.31
CA SER A 274 12.87 -27.33 -19.63
C SER A 274 12.20 -25.95 -19.75
N THR A 275 12.97 -24.86 -19.74
CA THR A 275 12.45 -23.51 -20.04
C THR A 275 11.67 -23.48 -21.36
N GLU A 276 12.14 -24.18 -22.39
CA GLU A 276 11.47 -24.27 -23.68
C GLU A 276 10.14 -25.01 -23.59
N ASP A 277 10.03 -26.01 -22.72
CA ASP A 277 8.77 -26.71 -22.46
C ASP A 277 7.72 -25.77 -21.86
N PHE A 278 8.11 -24.90 -20.93
CA PHE A 278 7.22 -23.90 -20.35
C PHE A 278 6.79 -22.84 -21.38
N ILE A 279 7.71 -22.39 -22.25
CA ILE A 279 7.39 -21.46 -23.35
C ILE A 279 6.39 -22.11 -24.31
N ARG A 280 6.66 -23.34 -24.74
CA ARG A 280 5.77 -24.13 -25.61
C ARG A 280 4.41 -24.35 -24.97
N LYS A 281 4.37 -24.56 -23.65
CA LYS A 281 3.12 -24.70 -22.90
C LYS A 281 2.31 -23.41 -22.88
N GLY A 282 2.95 -22.28 -22.63
CA GLY A 282 2.32 -20.96 -22.73
C GLY A 282 1.72 -20.73 -24.12
N LYS A 283 2.48 -21.02 -25.19
CA LYS A 283 2.00 -20.91 -26.59
C LYS A 283 0.76 -21.78 -26.87
N ALA A 284 0.69 -22.96 -26.26
CA ALA A 284 -0.47 -23.84 -26.41
C ALA A 284 -1.73 -23.26 -25.75
N PHE A 285 -1.59 -22.60 -24.59
CA PHE A 285 -2.69 -21.86 -23.99
C PHE A 285 -3.07 -20.64 -24.84
N ASP A 286 -2.08 -19.90 -25.34
CA ASP A 286 -2.31 -18.79 -26.26
C ASP A 286 -3.13 -19.23 -27.49
N ALA A 287 -2.78 -20.36 -28.11
CA ALA A 287 -3.53 -20.91 -29.24
C ALA A 287 -5.02 -21.10 -28.90
N VAL A 288 -5.34 -21.69 -27.75
CA VAL A 288 -6.73 -21.92 -27.30
C VAL A 288 -7.46 -20.58 -27.08
N MET A 289 -6.84 -19.63 -26.39
CA MET A 289 -7.46 -18.30 -26.16
C MET A 289 -7.84 -17.61 -27.48
N TRP A 290 -6.92 -17.65 -28.46
CA TRP A 290 -7.14 -16.98 -29.75
C TRP A 290 -8.12 -17.73 -30.66
N GLU A 291 -8.32 -19.04 -30.49
CA GLU A 291 -9.40 -19.79 -31.15
C GLU A 291 -10.78 -19.36 -30.65
N GLU A 292 -10.88 -19.00 -29.36
CA GLU A 292 -12.12 -18.48 -28.75
C GLU A 292 -12.40 -17.00 -29.10
N LEU A 293 -11.46 -16.31 -29.76
CA LEU A 293 -11.54 -14.88 -30.12
C LEU A 293 -11.36 -14.64 -31.64
N PRO A 294 -12.17 -15.26 -32.51
CA PRO A 294 -11.96 -15.22 -33.97
C PRO A 294 -12.03 -13.80 -34.54
N GLU A 295 -12.99 -12.98 -34.10
CA GLU A 295 -13.15 -11.59 -34.60
C GLU A 295 -11.93 -10.71 -34.27
N ILE A 296 -11.36 -10.88 -33.07
CA ILE A 296 -10.18 -10.10 -32.65
C ILE A 296 -8.95 -10.59 -33.41
N ARG A 297 -8.83 -11.90 -33.61
CA ARG A 297 -7.75 -12.49 -34.41
C ARG A 297 -7.79 -11.99 -35.85
N GLU A 298 -8.95 -12.03 -36.51
CA GLU A 298 -9.12 -11.52 -37.88
C GLU A 298 -8.75 -10.03 -37.97
N TYR A 299 -9.13 -9.24 -36.98
CA TYR A 299 -8.74 -7.83 -36.92
C TYR A 299 -7.21 -7.64 -36.80
N VAL A 300 -6.53 -8.42 -35.96
CA VAL A 300 -5.06 -8.38 -35.84
C VAL A 300 -4.38 -8.80 -37.14
N ASP A 301 -4.85 -9.89 -37.76
CA ASP A 301 -4.32 -10.42 -39.01
C ASP A 301 -4.52 -9.43 -40.17
N ALA A 302 -5.63 -8.68 -40.18
CA ALA A 302 -5.93 -7.63 -41.16
C ALA A 302 -5.15 -6.32 -40.92
N ASN A 303 -4.58 -6.12 -39.73
CA ASN A 303 -3.86 -4.90 -39.34
C ASN A 303 -2.44 -5.22 -38.85
N PRO A 304 -1.58 -5.82 -39.69
CA PRO A 304 -0.22 -6.15 -39.30
C PRO A 304 0.54 -4.87 -38.95
N VAL A 305 1.28 -4.91 -37.84
CA VAL A 305 2.18 -3.82 -37.45
C VAL A 305 3.59 -4.28 -37.72
N GLU A 306 4.28 -3.60 -38.64
CA GLU A 306 5.71 -3.85 -38.83
C GLU A 306 6.46 -3.52 -37.54
N PHE A 307 7.08 -4.54 -36.95
CA PHE A 307 8.17 -4.36 -36.01
C PHE A 307 9.40 -3.99 -36.82
N ALA A 308 9.42 -2.82 -37.48
CA ALA A 308 10.65 -2.37 -38.11
C ALA A 308 11.71 -2.28 -36.99
N PRO A 309 12.76 -3.12 -36.99
CA PRO A 309 13.91 -2.84 -36.14
C PRO A 309 14.43 -1.52 -36.69
N THR A 310 14.14 -0.43 -36.00
CA THR A 310 14.55 0.87 -36.47
C THR A 310 16.07 0.88 -36.29
N THR A 311 16.78 0.56 -37.36
CA THR A 311 18.24 0.54 -37.44
C THR A 311 18.72 1.99 -37.40
N PHE A 312 18.60 2.60 -36.22
CA PHE A 312 19.11 3.93 -35.95
C PHE A 312 20.63 3.88 -35.75
N GLY A 313 21.38 3.76 -36.85
CA GLY A 313 22.82 3.99 -36.92
C GLY A 313 23.70 3.21 -35.91
N PRO A 314 25.02 3.45 -35.90
CA PRO A 314 25.95 2.85 -34.95
C PRO A 314 25.95 3.65 -33.64
N ILE A 315 24.80 3.79 -32.98
CA ILE A 315 24.77 4.39 -31.64
C ILE A 315 25.10 3.28 -30.64
N ALA A 316 26.27 3.34 -30.02
CA ALA A 316 26.67 2.39 -28.99
C ALA A 316 25.59 2.34 -27.88
N PRO A 317 25.18 1.15 -27.40
CA PRO A 317 24.21 1.04 -26.34
C PRO A 317 24.71 1.77 -25.08
N ASP A 318 23.87 2.61 -24.50
CA ASP A 318 24.17 3.29 -23.24
C ASP A 318 24.49 2.23 -22.17
N VAL A 319 25.62 2.33 -21.49
CA VAL A 319 26.07 1.28 -20.54
C VAL A 319 25.33 1.33 -19.20
N ARG A 320 24.52 2.37 -18.96
CA ARG A 320 23.81 2.54 -17.69
C ARG A 320 22.76 1.43 -17.46
N PRO A 321 22.53 1.02 -16.21
CA PRO A 321 21.40 0.17 -15.85
C PRO A 321 20.06 0.82 -16.21
N PRO A 322 18.98 0.03 -16.42
CA PRO A 322 17.68 0.53 -16.87
C PRO A 322 17.10 1.64 -15.99
N LEU A 323 17.15 1.50 -14.66
CA LEU A 323 16.62 2.52 -13.75
C LEU A 323 17.43 3.82 -13.78
N GLU A 324 18.76 3.71 -13.82
CA GLU A 324 19.64 4.87 -13.92
C GLU A 324 19.37 5.64 -15.21
N TRP A 325 19.23 4.91 -16.33
CA TRP A 325 18.89 5.48 -17.62
C TRP A 325 17.54 6.19 -17.58
N LEU A 326 16.48 5.54 -17.09
CA LEU A 326 15.14 6.09 -17.01
C LEU A 326 15.08 7.39 -16.20
N ILE A 327 15.73 7.41 -15.04
CA ILE A 327 15.77 8.59 -14.16
C ILE A 327 16.58 9.71 -14.81
N ALA A 328 17.74 9.41 -15.39
CA ALA A 328 18.58 10.40 -16.04
C ALA A 328 17.88 11.04 -17.26
N CYS A 329 17.17 10.25 -18.06
CA CYS A 329 16.38 10.75 -19.19
C CYS A 329 15.17 11.58 -18.76
N SER A 330 14.78 11.54 -17.48
CA SER A 330 13.68 12.32 -16.92
C SER A 330 14.16 13.59 -16.22
N ALA A 331 15.47 13.82 -16.15
CA ALA A 331 16.06 14.76 -15.18
C ALA A 331 15.54 16.21 -15.29
N SER A 332 15.28 16.70 -16.50
CA SER A 332 14.83 18.07 -16.75
C SER A 332 13.39 18.36 -16.30
N THR A 333 12.55 17.32 -16.22
CA THR A 333 11.10 17.43 -15.97
C THR A 333 10.69 16.85 -14.61
N LEU A 334 11.53 16.00 -14.01
CA LEU A 334 11.21 15.29 -12.79
C LEU A 334 10.96 16.24 -11.62
N THR A 335 9.76 16.15 -11.06
CA THR A 335 9.33 16.88 -9.85
C THR A 335 9.24 15.98 -8.63
N SER A 336 9.11 14.66 -8.82
CA SER A 336 8.94 13.69 -7.75
C SER A 336 9.68 12.38 -8.06
N LEU A 337 10.55 11.96 -7.15
CA LEU A 337 11.23 10.66 -7.19
C LEU A 337 11.02 9.91 -5.87
N ASN A 338 10.40 8.73 -5.94
CA ASN A 338 10.09 7.90 -4.78
C ASN A 338 10.65 6.48 -4.94
N LEU A 339 11.51 6.08 -4.00
CA LEU A 339 12.11 4.74 -3.90
C LEU A 339 11.59 4.05 -2.64
N ASP A 340 10.56 3.21 -2.76
CA ASP A 340 9.86 2.58 -1.66
C ASP A 340 10.17 1.07 -1.58
N TRP A 341 10.86 0.60 -0.55
CA TRP A 341 11.13 -0.84 -0.34
C TRP A 341 11.86 -1.48 -1.52
N VAL A 342 12.91 -0.82 -1.98
CA VAL A 342 13.79 -1.32 -3.04
C VAL A 342 14.82 -2.26 -2.41
N HIS A 343 15.04 -3.42 -3.01
CA HIS A 343 16.03 -4.39 -2.52
C HIS A 343 17.45 -3.93 -2.91
N TRP A 344 18.20 -3.38 -1.95
CA TRP A 344 19.60 -3.01 -2.13
C TRP A 344 20.55 -4.18 -1.93
N ARG A 345 20.11 -5.25 -1.26
CA ARG A 345 20.88 -6.49 -1.08
C ARG A 345 20.23 -7.64 -1.85
N ARG A 346 21.03 -8.68 -2.12
CA ARG A 346 20.53 -9.93 -2.73
C ARG A 346 20.04 -10.95 -1.70
N ARG A 347 20.63 -10.96 -0.50
CA ARG A 347 20.29 -11.89 0.59
C ARG A 347 20.31 -11.15 1.92
N GLU A 348 19.44 -11.57 2.83
CA GLU A 348 19.32 -10.95 4.16
C GLU A 348 20.62 -11.10 4.96
N GLU A 349 21.23 -12.28 4.92
CA GLU A 349 22.47 -12.64 5.63
C GLU A 349 23.74 -12.07 5.01
N SER A 350 23.66 -11.40 3.85
CA SER A 350 24.85 -10.89 3.18
C SER A 350 25.39 -9.67 3.91
N SER A 351 26.65 -9.75 4.35
CA SER A 351 27.38 -8.62 4.94
C SER A 351 27.81 -7.57 3.92
N SER A 352 27.79 -7.90 2.63
CA SER A 352 28.21 -7.00 1.55
C SER A 352 27.04 -6.57 0.67
N TYR A 353 27.06 -5.30 0.28
CA TYR A 353 26.13 -4.76 -0.70
C TYR A 353 26.62 -5.08 -2.11
N PRO A 354 25.72 -5.49 -3.03
CA PRO A 354 26.05 -5.58 -4.45
C PRO A 354 26.61 -4.24 -4.95
N VAL A 355 27.73 -4.32 -5.67
CA VAL A 355 28.46 -3.16 -6.21
C VAL A 355 27.51 -2.23 -6.98
N ASN A 356 26.60 -2.79 -7.76
CA ASN A 356 25.69 -2.04 -8.62
C ASN A 356 24.69 -1.18 -7.85
N SER A 357 24.24 -1.60 -6.67
CA SER A 357 23.34 -0.79 -5.83
C SER A 357 24.06 0.45 -5.28
N GLY A 358 25.33 0.31 -4.85
CA GLY A 358 26.15 1.44 -4.43
C GLY A 358 26.48 2.40 -5.58
N HIS A 359 26.83 1.85 -6.75
CA HIS A 359 27.06 2.63 -7.98
C HIS A 359 25.83 3.44 -8.38
N PHE A 360 24.64 2.83 -8.36
CA PHE A 360 23.39 3.52 -8.67
C PHE A 360 23.14 4.70 -7.72
N LEU A 361 23.29 4.52 -6.41
CA LEU A 361 23.08 5.59 -5.44
C LEU A 361 24.09 6.73 -5.60
N TYR A 362 25.35 6.39 -5.89
CA TYR A 362 26.36 7.39 -6.21
C TYR A 362 26.02 8.15 -7.50
N ALA A 363 25.65 7.46 -8.57
CA ALA A 363 25.23 8.08 -9.83
C ALA A 363 24.02 9.01 -9.62
N LEU A 364 23.00 8.55 -8.88
CA LEU A 364 21.83 9.33 -8.54
C LEU A 364 22.18 10.63 -7.79
N SER A 365 23.12 10.57 -6.84
CA SER A 365 23.56 11.76 -6.09
C SER A 365 24.21 12.85 -6.96
N LYS A 366 24.75 12.45 -8.13
CA LYS A 366 25.37 13.36 -9.10
C LYS A 366 24.38 13.88 -10.15
N MET A 367 23.18 13.32 -10.24
CA MET A 367 22.13 13.82 -11.12
C MET A 367 21.58 15.16 -10.63
N ARG A 368 21.02 15.96 -11.55
CA ARG A 368 20.47 17.29 -11.29
C ARG A 368 19.07 17.39 -11.87
N PHE A 369 18.13 17.79 -11.02
CA PHE A 369 16.69 17.79 -11.25
C PHE A 369 16.13 19.20 -10.97
N PRO A 370 16.14 20.13 -11.94
CA PRO A 370 15.82 21.54 -11.69
C PRO A 370 14.42 21.82 -11.12
N GLN A 371 13.50 20.87 -11.24
CA GLN A 371 12.11 20.97 -10.80
C GLN A 371 11.76 20.04 -9.63
N LEU A 372 12.75 19.36 -9.03
CA LEU A 372 12.51 18.41 -7.96
C LEU A 372 11.90 19.08 -6.71
N ARG A 373 10.74 18.57 -6.31
CA ARG A 373 9.99 19.01 -5.12
C ARG A 373 9.80 17.89 -4.11
N ALA A 374 9.82 16.63 -4.53
CA ALA A 374 9.71 15.48 -3.64
C ALA A 374 10.83 14.47 -3.90
N PHE A 375 11.54 14.11 -2.83
CA PHE A 375 12.58 13.09 -2.87
C PHE A 375 12.41 12.17 -1.67
N GLN A 376 12.14 10.89 -1.93
CA GLN A 376 11.88 9.91 -0.88
C GLN A 376 12.63 8.60 -1.13
N VAL A 377 13.29 8.11 -0.10
CA VAL A 377 13.81 6.75 -0.01
C VAL A 377 13.31 6.12 1.29
N ARG A 378 12.61 5.00 1.19
CA ARG A 378 12.05 4.28 2.34
C ARG A 378 12.47 2.83 2.34
N ASN A 379 12.91 2.35 3.50
CA ASN A 379 13.66 1.10 3.61
C ASN A 379 13.41 0.26 4.88
N ALA A 380 12.44 0.64 5.71
CA ALA A 380 12.24 0.09 7.06
C ALA A 380 11.74 -1.37 7.23
N VAL A 381 11.52 -2.16 6.18
CA VAL A 381 10.74 -3.41 6.33
C VAL A 381 11.59 -4.67 6.38
N LEU A 382 12.67 -4.76 5.60
CA LEU A 382 13.49 -5.97 5.51
C LEU A 382 14.99 -5.66 5.52
N PRO A 383 15.85 -6.57 5.99
CA PRO A 383 17.30 -6.41 5.84
C PRO A 383 17.72 -6.16 4.38
N LEU A 384 16.98 -6.74 3.41
CA LEU A 384 17.19 -6.52 1.98
C LEU A 384 17.01 -5.06 1.54
N THR A 385 16.18 -4.30 2.26
CA THR A 385 15.90 -2.90 1.97
C THR A 385 16.81 -1.94 2.74
N LYS A 386 17.74 -2.39 3.60
CA LYS A 386 18.67 -1.50 4.31
C LYS A 386 19.61 -0.77 3.33
N LEU A 387 19.79 0.55 3.50
CA LEU A 387 20.76 1.33 2.70
C LEU A 387 22.20 0.93 3.03
N PRO A 388 23.13 1.04 2.06
CA PRO A 388 24.57 0.93 2.31
C PRO A 388 25.07 1.72 3.53
N ASP A 389 26.09 1.18 4.21
CA ASP A 389 26.51 1.69 5.52
C ASP A 389 27.20 3.05 5.47
N ASN A 390 27.78 3.37 4.32
CA ASN A 390 28.49 4.59 4.02
C ASN A 390 27.65 5.63 3.27
N ILE A 391 26.32 5.55 3.31
CA ILE A 391 25.45 6.53 2.63
C ILE A 391 24.67 7.32 3.68
N TYR A 392 25.05 8.59 3.81
CA TYR A 392 24.41 9.56 4.69
C TYR A 392 23.85 10.75 3.90
N LEU A 393 22.71 11.29 4.34
CA LEU A 393 22.00 12.33 3.63
C LEU A 393 22.68 13.70 3.71
N LEU A 394 23.11 14.11 4.91
CA LEU A 394 23.56 15.47 5.21
C LEU A 394 25.06 15.59 5.51
N GLU A 395 25.83 14.50 5.42
CA GLU A 395 27.26 14.47 5.77
C GLU A 395 28.13 13.71 4.76
N ASP A 396 27.55 13.16 3.68
CA ASP A 396 28.29 12.39 2.68
C ASP A 396 27.62 12.48 1.28
N THR A 397 27.29 11.34 0.68
CA THR A 397 27.00 11.16 -0.75
C THR A 397 25.92 12.09 -1.28
N PHE A 398 24.89 12.40 -0.47
CA PHE A 398 23.74 13.19 -0.89
C PHE A 398 23.76 14.66 -0.41
N LEU A 399 24.82 15.13 0.25
CA LEU A 399 24.88 16.54 0.68
C LEU A 399 24.89 17.49 -0.54
N ASP A 400 25.80 17.27 -1.49
CA ASP A 400 25.86 18.02 -2.76
C ASP A 400 24.53 17.94 -3.54
N PHE A 401 23.87 16.77 -3.45
CA PHE A 401 22.60 16.55 -4.10
C PHE A 401 21.55 17.48 -3.51
N LEU A 402 21.36 17.52 -2.20
CA LEU A 402 20.34 18.35 -1.59
C LEU A 402 20.61 19.85 -1.76
N GLU A 403 21.86 20.29 -1.71
CA GLU A 403 22.23 21.68 -2.01
C GLU A 403 21.83 22.09 -3.43
N ALA A 404 21.96 21.18 -4.41
CA ALA A 404 21.57 21.43 -5.79
C ALA A 404 20.05 21.41 -6.03
N HIS A 405 19.25 20.97 -5.05
CA HIS A 405 17.79 20.82 -5.16
C HIS A 405 17.04 21.63 -4.09
N PRO A 406 17.16 22.98 -4.07
CA PRO A 406 16.60 23.80 -3.01
C PRO A 406 15.06 23.88 -3.00
N LYS A 407 14.39 23.33 -4.02
CA LYS A 407 12.92 23.34 -4.16
C LYS A 407 12.23 22.15 -3.48
N ILE A 408 12.98 21.26 -2.82
CA ILE A 408 12.41 20.11 -2.12
C ILE A 408 11.49 20.59 -0.97
N LEU A 409 10.24 20.11 -1.01
CA LEU A 409 9.19 20.35 -0.02
C LEU A 409 8.84 19.05 0.76
N CYS A 410 9.02 17.90 0.10
CA CYS A 410 8.73 16.59 0.66
C CYS A 410 10.00 15.75 0.73
N LEU A 411 10.41 15.36 1.94
CA LEU A 411 11.63 14.58 2.15
C LEU A 411 11.33 13.28 2.89
N GLY A 412 11.80 12.16 2.33
CA GLY A 412 11.73 10.84 2.95
C GLY A 412 13.10 10.18 3.00
N TRP A 413 13.55 9.76 4.17
CA TRP A 413 14.85 9.12 4.36
C TRP A 413 14.90 8.30 5.65
N PRO A 414 15.71 7.23 5.74
CA PRO A 414 15.91 6.53 7.00
C PRO A 414 16.56 7.43 8.05
N ILE A 415 15.97 7.53 9.24
CA ILE A 415 16.36 8.49 10.29
C ILE A 415 17.81 8.26 10.77
N ASP A 416 18.24 7.00 10.84
CA ASP A 416 19.60 6.61 11.22
C ASP A 416 20.62 6.78 10.08
N LYS A 417 20.18 7.25 8.91
CA LYS A 417 21.03 7.54 7.73
C LYS A 417 20.98 9.01 7.32
N VAL A 418 20.43 9.89 8.15
CA VAL A 418 20.48 11.34 7.88
C VAL A 418 21.88 11.89 8.19
N TYR A 419 22.40 11.56 9.37
CA TYR A 419 23.74 11.93 9.85
C TYR A 419 24.58 10.67 10.07
N GLY A 420 25.90 10.80 9.95
CA GLY A 420 26.88 9.82 10.40
C GLY A 420 27.02 9.77 11.92
N HIS A 421 27.65 8.72 12.42
CA HIS A 421 28.01 8.59 13.84
C HIS A 421 29.44 9.10 14.10
N THR A 422 30.21 9.31 13.05
CA THR A 422 31.52 9.96 13.08
C THR A 422 31.35 11.45 12.90
N LYS A 423 32.16 12.24 13.61
CA LYS A 423 32.12 13.70 13.49
C LYS A 423 32.61 14.10 12.08
N PRO A 424 31.82 14.85 11.29
CA PRO A 424 32.25 15.30 9.96
C PRO A 424 33.33 16.39 10.05
N SER A 425 33.91 16.74 8.90
CA SER A 425 34.80 17.90 8.80
C SER A 425 34.05 19.21 9.09
N VAL A 426 34.79 20.25 9.49
CA VAL A 426 34.20 21.58 9.79
C VAL A 426 33.46 22.16 8.58
N ASP A 427 33.99 21.95 7.37
CA ASP A 427 33.35 22.39 6.13
C ASP A 427 31.99 21.69 5.91
N VAL A 428 31.97 20.36 6.01
CA VAL A 428 30.74 19.56 5.84
C VAL A 428 29.71 19.95 6.89
N GLN A 429 30.13 20.19 8.14
CA GLN A 429 29.22 20.64 9.20
C GLN A 429 28.60 22.00 8.88
N ALA A 430 29.39 22.98 8.43
CA ALA A 430 28.90 24.31 8.09
C ALA A 430 27.93 24.28 6.89
N ARG A 431 28.21 23.44 5.88
CA ARG A 431 27.32 23.21 4.73
C ARG A 431 26.00 22.58 5.16
N SER A 432 26.07 21.52 5.96
CA SER A 432 24.91 20.84 6.53
C SER A 432 24.01 21.80 7.30
N GLN A 433 24.56 22.64 8.18
CA GLN A 433 23.80 23.63 8.95
C GLN A 433 23.08 24.66 8.06
N ARG A 434 23.74 25.17 7.00
CA ARG A 434 23.10 26.08 6.04
C ARG A 434 21.93 25.40 5.33
N LEU A 435 22.10 24.14 4.93
CA LEU A 435 21.06 23.36 4.28
C LEU A 435 19.87 23.11 5.22
N VAL A 436 20.12 22.76 6.50
CA VAL A 436 19.07 22.60 7.51
C VAL A 436 18.30 23.90 7.73
N ALA A 437 18.99 25.05 7.80
CA ALA A 437 18.35 26.35 7.92
C ALA A 437 17.46 26.68 6.70
N HIS A 438 17.89 26.33 5.49
CA HIS A 438 17.06 26.45 4.29
C HIS A 438 15.84 25.54 4.37
N MET A 439 16.04 24.24 4.64
CA MET A 439 14.98 23.24 4.75
C MET A 439 13.93 23.60 5.81
N ALA A 440 14.33 24.20 6.92
CA ALA A 440 13.43 24.66 7.97
C ALA A 440 12.30 25.57 7.46
N THR A 441 12.59 26.34 6.41
CA THR A 441 11.66 27.28 5.78
C THR A 441 10.94 26.72 4.55
N MET A 442 11.28 25.50 4.11
CA MET A 442 10.77 24.92 2.86
C MET A 442 9.97 23.64 3.09
N LEU A 443 10.46 22.72 3.93
CA LEU A 443 9.85 21.40 4.09
C LEU A 443 8.45 21.49 4.71
N THR A 444 7.49 20.87 4.02
CA THR A 444 6.10 20.73 4.49
C THR A 444 5.77 19.30 4.87
N ASP A 445 6.48 18.32 4.33
CA ASP A 445 6.19 16.91 4.50
C ASP A 445 7.49 16.15 4.82
N LEU A 446 7.50 15.47 5.95
CA LEU A 446 8.67 14.74 6.46
C LEU A 446 8.31 13.27 6.70
N ARG A 447 9.13 12.35 6.19
CA ARG A 447 8.90 10.91 6.33
C ARG A 447 10.17 10.21 6.80
N MET A 448 10.15 9.77 8.05
CA MET A 448 11.28 9.15 8.71
C MET A 448 10.99 7.68 8.98
N ASP A 449 11.93 6.82 8.67
CA ASP A 449 11.82 5.39 8.91
C ASP A 449 13.11 4.78 9.46
N ALA A 450 13.02 3.67 10.20
CA ALA A 450 14.18 2.89 10.63
C ALA A 450 13.90 1.40 10.43
N GLN A 451 14.95 0.61 10.27
CA GLN A 451 14.82 -0.83 10.05
C GLN A 451 14.06 -1.51 11.21
N HIS A 452 13.06 -2.35 10.90
CA HIS A 452 12.39 -3.16 11.92
C HIS A 452 13.36 -4.12 12.61
N VAL A 453 13.24 -4.21 13.94
CA VAL A 453 13.89 -5.22 14.77
C VAL A 453 12.86 -6.33 15.03
N GLY A 454 13.26 -7.61 14.91
CA GLY A 454 12.36 -8.76 15.00
C GLY A 454 11.52 -8.85 16.29
N HIS A 455 11.93 -8.17 17.36
CA HIS A 455 11.23 -8.14 18.66
C HIS A 455 10.32 -6.92 18.85
N CYS A 456 9.89 -6.27 17.76
CA CYS A 456 9.15 -5.00 17.75
C CYS A 456 9.94 -3.81 18.31
N GLU A 457 9.33 -2.62 18.30
CA GLU A 457 9.98 -1.41 18.78
C GLU A 457 9.99 -1.37 20.31
N PRO A 458 11.16 -1.21 20.96
CA PRO A 458 11.25 -1.07 22.41
C PRO A 458 10.77 0.31 22.86
N VAL A 459 10.57 0.47 24.17
CA VAL A 459 10.29 1.80 24.74
C VAL A 459 11.47 2.73 24.52
N THR A 460 12.68 2.24 24.79
CA THR A 460 13.96 2.93 24.61
C THR A 460 14.98 1.95 24.03
N ASP A 461 15.83 2.42 23.11
CA ASP A 461 16.91 1.60 22.57
C ASP A 461 18.05 1.44 23.59
N GLU A 462 18.14 0.26 24.18
CA GLU A 462 19.20 -0.17 25.10
C GLU A 462 20.18 -1.16 24.47
N SER A 463 20.23 -1.25 23.12
CA SER A 463 21.12 -2.16 22.43
C SER A 463 22.57 -1.98 22.88
N GLY A 464 23.17 -3.10 23.27
CA GLY A 464 24.58 -3.20 23.68
C GLY A 464 25.53 -3.53 22.53
N THR A 465 25.01 -3.77 21.31
CA THR A 465 25.86 -3.99 20.14
C THR A 465 26.45 -2.67 19.65
N ILE A 466 27.65 -2.73 19.06
CA ILE A 466 28.31 -1.54 18.48
C ILE A 466 27.43 -0.92 17.39
N GLU A 467 26.87 -1.74 16.49
CA GLU A 467 25.99 -1.29 15.42
C GLU A 467 24.72 -0.60 15.97
N GLY A 468 24.06 -1.21 16.96
CA GLY A 468 22.88 -0.62 17.59
C GLY A 468 23.18 0.69 18.31
N ALA A 469 24.30 0.77 19.04
CA ALA A 469 24.73 2.00 19.68
C ALA A 469 25.01 3.13 18.67
N GLN A 470 25.59 2.80 17.50
CA GLN A 470 25.83 3.76 16.43
C GLN A 470 24.53 4.19 15.76
N GLU A 471 23.60 3.27 15.47
CA GLU A 471 22.27 3.58 14.94
C GLU A 471 21.51 4.52 15.88
N ARG A 472 21.47 4.20 17.18
CA ARG A 472 20.92 5.06 18.24
C ARG A 472 21.53 6.45 18.23
N THR A 473 22.86 6.55 18.14
CA THR A 473 23.56 7.83 18.08
C THR A 473 23.08 8.66 16.88
N ARG A 474 22.98 8.06 15.69
CA ARG A 474 22.55 8.77 14.47
C ARG A 474 21.10 9.26 14.54
N ARG A 475 20.18 8.44 15.06
CA ARG A 475 18.78 8.85 15.24
C ARG A 475 18.63 10.00 16.24
N ARG A 476 19.35 9.92 17.37
CA ARG A 476 19.35 10.99 18.38
C ARG A 476 19.98 12.27 17.88
N ARG A 477 21.02 12.19 17.03
CA ARG A 477 21.56 13.37 16.32
C ARG A 477 20.51 14.02 15.43
N PHE A 478 19.73 13.26 14.65
CA PHE A 478 18.64 13.83 13.87
C PHE A 478 17.61 14.59 14.72
N ILE A 479 17.20 13.99 15.83
CA ILE A 479 16.21 14.59 16.75
C ILE A 479 16.76 15.88 17.40
N ALA A 480 18.07 15.95 17.68
CA ALA A 480 18.68 17.10 18.33
C ALA A 480 19.14 18.20 17.35
N GLU A 481 19.64 17.84 16.18
CA GLU A 481 20.35 18.74 15.25
C GLU A 481 19.52 19.13 14.01
N PHE A 482 18.43 18.42 13.70
CA PHE A 482 17.59 18.71 12.52
C PHE A 482 16.18 19.14 12.90
N ALA A 483 15.45 18.26 13.60
CA ALA A 483 14.03 18.46 13.90
C ALA A 483 13.70 19.78 14.63
N PRO A 484 14.49 20.26 15.61
CA PRO A 484 14.18 21.48 16.37
C PRO A 484 14.23 22.76 15.54
N HIS A 485 14.87 22.72 14.37
CA HIS A 485 14.98 23.87 13.47
C HIS A 485 13.78 24.01 12.54
N MET A 486 13.01 22.94 12.32
CA MET A 486 11.89 22.95 11.37
C MET A 486 10.77 23.90 11.80
N ARG A 487 10.15 24.60 10.84
CA ARG A 487 9.05 25.55 11.10
C ARG A 487 7.81 25.34 10.24
N LYS A 488 7.94 24.74 9.05
CA LYS A 488 6.82 24.62 8.08
C LYS A 488 6.25 23.21 7.92
N VAL A 489 6.78 22.22 8.62
CA VAL A 489 6.30 20.83 8.51
C VAL A 489 4.84 20.76 8.93
N LYS A 490 3.99 20.23 8.06
CA LYS A 490 2.54 20.03 8.29
C LYS A 490 2.20 18.55 8.41
N GLN A 491 2.99 17.67 7.80
CA GLN A 491 2.76 16.24 7.86
C GLN A 491 4.06 15.55 8.26
N ILE A 492 3.95 14.65 9.23
CA ILE A 492 5.04 13.76 9.59
C ILE A 492 4.55 12.31 9.55
N LYS A 493 5.36 11.46 8.92
CA LYS A 493 5.22 10.02 8.99
C LYS A 493 6.46 9.41 9.62
N ILE A 494 6.25 8.61 10.67
CA ILE A 494 7.27 7.91 11.44
C ILE A 494 6.93 6.43 11.35
N GLU A 495 7.79 5.64 10.72
CA GLU A 495 7.56 4.22 10.54
C GLU A 495 8.77 3.35 10.87
N GLY A 496 8.56 2.04 11.03
CA GLY A 496 9.65 1.12 11.26
C GLY A 496 10.13 1.08 12.71
N GLY A 497 11.35 0.56 12.88
CA GLY A 497 12.00 0.22 14.15
C GLY A 497 12.36 1.35 15.11
N ILE A 498 11.74 2.53 14.98
CA ILE A 498 12.08 3.71 15.81
C ILE A 498 11.51 3.49 17.23
N PRO A 499 12.35 3.56 18.28
CA PRO A 499 11.91 3.45 19.69
C PRO A 499 10.84 4.47 20.07
N ARG A 500 10.03 4.15 21.08
CA ARG A 500 8.90 5.00 21.49
C ARG A 500 9.34 6.35 22.05
N ASP A 501 10.39 6.39 22.87
CA ASP A 501 10.97 7.62 23.39
C ASP A 501 11.50 8.54 22.28
N GLU A 502 12.18 7.98 21.27
CA GLU A 502 12.65 8.73 20.11
C GLU A 502 11.49 9.26 19.27
N LYS A 503 10.40 8.50 19.08
CA LYS A 503 9.14 8.98 18.46
C LYS A 503 8.58 10.18 19.24
N ARG A 504 8.58 10.12 20.57
CA ARG A 504 8.12 11.22 21.44
C ARG A 504 8.99 12.46 21.29
N GLU A 505 10.30 12.31 21.40
CA GLU A 505 11.26 13.41 21.31
C GLU A 505 11.23 14.07 19.94
N LEU A 506 11.04 13.31 18.86
CA LEU A 506 10.85 13.87 17.52
C LEU A 506 9.61 14.78 17.43
N ILE A 507 8.48 14.38 18.04
CA ILE A 507 7.28 15.24 18.08
C ILE A 507 7.49 16.49 18.94
N ARG A 508 8.20 16.37 20.07
CA ARG A 508 8.56 17.51 20.92
C ARG A 508 9.50 18.47 20.19
N ALA A 509 10.49 17.96 19.47
CA ALA A 509 11.42 18.76 18.66
C ALA A 509 10.69 19.59 17.60
N LEU A 510 9.63 19.03 17.01
CA LEU A 510 8.81 19.72 16.01
C LEU A 510 7.81 20.71 16.60
N HIS A 511 7.92 21.11 17.87
CA HIS A 511 6.96 21.97 18.57
C HIS A 511 6.50 23.20 17.75
N TRP A 512 7.42 23.86 17.04
CA TRP A 512 7.13 25.08 16.28
C TRP A 512 6.51 24.83 14.90
N CYS A 513 6.28 23.56 14.53
CA CYS A 513 5.67 23.19 13.26
C CYS A 513 4.14 23.12 13.37
N PRO A 514 3.39 23.59 12.37
CA PRO A 514 1.93 23.49 12.34
C PRO A 514 1.48 22.10 11.88
N LEU A 515 1.77 21.06 12.68
CA LEU A 515 1.46 19.67 12.33
C LEU A 515 -0.05 19.46 12.22
N LYS A 516 -0.49 19.12 11.00
CA LYS A 516 -1.87 18.74 10.67
C LYS A 516 -2.08 17.23 10.64
N LYS A 517 -1.03 16.49 10.31
CA LYS A 517 -1.09 15.04 10.16
C LYS A 517 0.11 14.36 10.81
N ILE A 518 -0.16 13.42 11.70
CA ILE A 518 0.86 12.56 12.30
C ILE A 518 0.51 11.10 12.00
N VAL A 519 1.44 10.40 11.37
CA VAL A 519 1.33 8.97 11.07
C VAL A 519 2.45 8.23 11.79
N MET A 520 2.11 7.33 12.70
CA MET A 520 3.03 6.44 13.39
C MET A 520 2.64 5.00 13.09
N ILE A 521 3.56 4.22 12.51
CA ILE A 521 3.34 2.82 12.14
C ILE A 521 4.52 1.99 12.64
N GLY A 522 4.26 0.99 13.47
CA GLY A 522 5.26 0.04 13.97
C GLY A 522 4.68 -1.36 14.16
N GLY A 523 5.49 -2.28 14.68
CA GLY A 523 5.01 -3.55 15.23
C GLY A 523 4.29 -3.35 16.56
N SER A 524 4.86 -2.53 17.43
CA SER A 524 4.30 -2.08 18.71
C SER A 524 3.34 -0.91 18.54
N PHE A 525 2.25 -0.88 19.32
CA PHE A 525 1.27 0.19 19.32
C PHE A 525 1.91 1.50 19.84
N PRO A 526 2.06 2.54 19.00
CA PRO A 526 2.89 3.69 19.37
C PRO A 526 2.40 4.47 20.60
N ALA A 527 1.09 4.47 20.87
CA ALA A 527 0.55 5.20 22.02
C ALA A 527 0.88 4.56 23.38
N GLY A 528 1.17 3.24 23.42
CA GLY A 528 1.59 2.51 24.60
C GLY A 528 0.97 1.12 24.75
N ASN A 529 1.57 0.27 25.55
CA ASN A 529 1.17 -1.12 25.73
C ASN A 529 -0.06 -1.24 26.67
N THR A 530 -1.20 -1.60 26.10
CA THR A 530 -2.44 -1.83 26.84
C THR A 530 -2.54 -3.21 27.48
N TRP A 531 -1.68 -4.16 27.11
CA TRP A 531 -1.76 -5.55 27.55
C TRP A 531 -0.98 -5.81 28.84
N GLY A 532 -0.13 -4.87 29.23
CA GLY A 532 0.83 -5.02 30.33
C GLY A 532 2.05 -5.86 29.92
N ALA A 533 3.00 -6.00 30.85
CA ALA A 533 4.24 -6.74 30.61
C ALA A 533 3.95 -8.15 30.12
N ARG A 534 4.73 -8.61 29.14
CA ARG A 534 4.60 -9.94 28.54
C ARG A 534 3.20 -10.28 28.00
N GLY A 535 2.35 -9.27 27.80
CA GLY A 535 0.97 -9.41 27.35
C GLY A 535 0.03 -10.10 28.35
N TYR A 536 0.29 -10.07 29.66
CA TYR A 536 -0.51 -10.82 30.65
C TYR A 536 -2.02 -10.58 30.55
N SER A 537 -2.47 -9.35 30.33
CA SER A 537 -3.90 -9.04 30.22
C SER A 537 -4.53 -9.64 28.97
N LEU A 538 -3.78 -9.73 27.88
CA LEU A 538 -4.24 -10.37 26.65
C LEU A 538 -4.33 -11.89 26.83
N LYS A 539 -3.30 -12.52 27.41
CA LYS A 539 -3.28 -13.97 27.65
C LYS A 539 -4.44 -14.47 28.51
N ALA A 540 -4.89 -13.64 29.46
CA ALA A 540 -6.07 -13.96 30.27
C ALA A 540 -7.38 -14.01 29.46
N LEU A 541 -7.44 -13.32 28.32
CA LEU A 541 -8.62 -13.24 27.45
C LEU A 541 -8.49 -14.08 26.17
N ASP A 542 -7.26 -14.37 25.75
CA ASP A 542 -6.90 -15.07 24.52
C ASP A 542 -5.92 -16.21 24.84
N PRO A 543 -6.41 -17.34 25.40
CA PRO A 543 -5.55 -18.42 25.88
C PRO A 543 -4.82 -19.16 24.74
N GLY A 544 -5.25 -18.97 23.49
CA GLY A 544 -4.55 -19.50 22.33
C GLY A 544 -3.23 -18.79 22.02
N GLN A 545 -2.95 -17.64 22.65
CA GLN A 545 -1.75 -16.83 22.40
C GLN A 545 -0.56 -17.29 23.25
N ASP A 546 -0.27 -18.58 23.24
CA ASP A 546 0.88 -19.16 23.92
C ASP A 546 2.11 -19.17 22.98
N GLY A 547 3.23 -18.60 23.45
CA GLY A 547 4.54 -18.96 22.92
C GLY A 547 5.14 -18.16 21.75
N SER A 548 4.63 -16.99 21.36
CA SER A 548 5.36 -16.13 20.41
C SER A 548 6.41 -15.24 21.10
N ASP A 549 7.64 -15.20 20.56
CA ASP A 549 8.75 -14.35 21.04
C ASP A 549 8.39 -12.86 21.11
N VAL A 550 7.43 -12.44 20.29
CA VAL A 550 6.94 -11.06 20.19
C VAL A 550 6.21 -10.63 21.46
N PHE A 551 5.52 -11.54 22.16
CA PHE A 551 4.85 -11.22 23.42
C PHE A 551 5.82 -11.01 24.57
N TYR A 552 6.98 -11.67 24.57
CA TYR A 552 7.96 -11.55 25.66
C TYR A 552 8.66 -10.18 25.69
N ALA A 553 8.69 -9.46 24.56
CA ALA A 553 9.31 -8.14 24.45
C ALA A 553 8.42 -6.97 24.94
N LEU A 554 7.15 -7.22 25.29
CA LEU A 554 6.24 -6.18 25.75
C LEU A 554 6.57 -5.73 27.18
N GLU A 555 6.88 -4.44 27.32
CA GLU A 555 7.22 -3.77 28.58
C GLU A 555 5.97 -3.24 29.32
N ASN A 556 6.06 -3.06 30.64
CA ASN A 556 4.99 -2.45 31.45
C ASN A 556 4.92 -0.92 31.24
N GLU A 557 3.74 -0.35 31.43
CA GLU A 557 3.57 1.11 31.54
C GLU A 557 3.60 1.56 33.00
N ASP A 558 4.17 2.73 33.27
CA ASP A 558 4.16 3.37 34.59
C ASP A 558 2.82 4.07 34.83
N LEU A 559 1.82 3.31 35.28
CA LEU A 559 0.46 3.82 35.54
C LEU A 559 0.47 4.97 36.55
N ASP A 560 1.21 4.85 37.65
CA ASP A 560 1.24 5.85 38.70
C ASP A 560 1.90 7.14 38.21
N GLY A 561 3.00 7.03 37.46
CA GLY A 561 3.65 8.16 36.80
C GLY A 561 2.75 8.87 35.79
N MET A 562 1.99 8.12 34.99
CA MET A 562 1.02 8.70 34.05
C MET A 562 -0.11 9.43 34.78
N LEU A 563 -0.71 8.82 35.80
CA LEU A 563 -1.76 9.44 36.60
C LEU A 563 -1.25 10.68 37.34
N ALA A 564 -0.03 10.64 37.88
CA ALA A 564 0.63 11.80 38.46
C ALA A 564 0.84 12.91 37.43
N ALA A 565 1.25 12.59 36.20
CA ALA A 565 1.39 13.55 35.13
C ALA A 565 0.06 14.22 34.76
N TYR A 566 -1.04 13.45 34.70
CA TYR A 566 -2.38 14.01 34.50
C TYR A 566 -2.81 14.95 35.64
N ARG A 567 -2.53 14.57 36.91
CA ARG A 567 -2.86 15.39 38.09
C ARG A 567 -2.07 16.70 38.16
N ARG A 568 -0.80 16.69 37.76
CA ARG A 568 0.05 17.89 37.72
C ARG A 568 -0.48 18.95 36.75
N GLY A 569 -1.35 18.56 35.82
CA GLY A 569 -1.86 19.46 34.80
C GLY A 569 -0.79 19.85 33.78
N PHE A 570 -1.23 20.57 32.76
CA PHE A 570 -0.41 20.90 31.61
C PHE A 570 0.11 22.32 31.77
N HIS A 571 1.38 22.48 32.12
CA HIS A 571 2.04 23.78 32.03
C HIS A 571 3.14 23.72 30.98
N ARG A 572 2.86 24.36 29.83
CA ARG A 572 3.88 24.59 28.80
C ARG A 572 4.42 26.00 28.98
N PRO A 573 5.73 26.19 29.18
CA PRO A 573 6.34 27.51 29.15
C PRO A 573 6.08 28.19 27.80
N LEU A 574 5.84 29.51 27.81
CA LEU A 574 5.66 30.29 26.58
C LEU A 574 6.96 30.34 25.76
N ASP A 575 8.11 30.19 26.42
CA ASP A 575 9.48 30.20 25.92
C ASP A 575 10.05 28.78 25.74
N PHE A 576 9.24 27.85 25.21
CA PHE A 576 9.66 26.46 25.04
C PHE A 576 10.96 26.34 24.23
N THR A 577 12.00 25.86 24.89
CA THR A 577 13.27 25.46 24.27
C THR A 577 13.35 23.95 24.30
N PHE A 578 13.63 23.35 23.14
CA PHE A 578 13.72 21.90 23.02
C PHE A 578 15.05 21.41 23.61
N GLU A 579 14.95 20.58 24.63
CA GLU A 579 16.05 19.76 25.13
C GLU A 579 15.62 18.29 25.08
N PRO A 580 16.41 17.42 24.42
CA PRO A 580 16.08 16.01 24.30
C PRO A 580 16.18 15.34 25.66
N ASN A 581 15.15 14.59 26.02
CA ASN A 581 15.15 13.72 27.20
C ASN A 581 14.85 12.30 26.72
N TYR A 582 15.81 11.39 26.79
CA TYR A 582 15.61 10.00 26.35
C TYR A 582 15.28 9.09 27.54
N GLY A 583 14.72 7.91 27.27
CA GLY A 583 14.07 7.11 28.29
C GLY A 583 12.59 7.47 28.44
N TRP A 584 11.92 6.77 29.36
CA TRP A 584 10.53 7.05 29.70
C TRP A 584 10.37 7.20 31.22
N PRO A 585 10.82 8.33 31.80
CA PRO A 585 10.62 8.59 33.23
C PRO A 585 9.12 8.67 33.57
N PRO A 586 8.72 8.81 34.86
CA PRO A 586 7.34 8.97 35.29
C PRO A 586 6.67 10.25 34.74
N GLN A 587 6.30 10.22 33.47
CA GLN A 587 5.84 11.34 32.68
C GLN A 587 4.62 10.96 31.82
N ALA A 588 4.06 11.97 31.15
CA ALA A 588 2.86 11.79 30.35
C ALA A 588 3.07 10.82 29.15
N PRO A 589 2.02 10.08 28.75
CA PRO A 589 2.09 9.18 27.61
C PRO A 589 2.23 9.92 26.28
N LEU A 590 2.51 9.18 25.19
CA LEU A 590 2.79 9.76 23.88
C LEU A 590 1.64 10.63 23.35
N LEU A 591 0.40 10.12 23.41
CA LEU A 591 -0.79 10.86 22.94
C LEU A 591 -0.99 12.18 23.69
N HIS A 592 -0.71 12.19 24.98
CA HIS A 592 -0.75 13.38 25.80
C HIS A 592 0.36 14.37 25.42
N THR A 593 1.57 13.87 25.12
CA THR A 593 2.67 14.70 24.60
C THR A 593 2.30 15.34 23.25
N ILE A 594 1.68 14.58 22.34
CA ILE A 594 1.18 15.12 21.08
C ILE A 594 0.14 16.22 21.34
N ALA A 595 -0.81 15.99 22.25
CA ALA A 595 -1.82 16.98 22.59
C ALA A 595 -1.20 18.28 23.14
N LEU A 596 -0.24 18.18 24.07
CA LEU A 596 0.43 19.33 24.70
C LEU A 596 1.11 20.26 23.68
N HIS A 597 1.70 19.69 22.62
CA HIS A 597 2.46 20.46 21.63
C HIS A 597 1.64 20.83 20.38
N HIS A 598 0.68 19.99 19.96
CA HIS A 598 0.10 20.04 18.61
C HIS A 598 -1.42 19.92 18.55
N ALA A 599 -2.13 19.88 19.69
CA ALA A 599 -3.58 19.66 19.72
C ALA A 599 -4.39 20.60 18.81
N SER A 600 -3.99 21.87 18.78
CA SER A 600 -4.70 22.94 18.07
C SER A 600 -4.61 22.83 16.54
N THR A 601 -3.67 22.06 15.97
CA THR A 601 -3.46 22.03 14.52
C THR A 601 -3.79 20.67 13.89
N ILE A 602 -3.86 19.61 14.68
CA ILE A 602 -4.00 18.23 14.17
C ILE A 602 -5.40 18.00 13.61
N GLU A 603 -5.43 17.52 12.36
CA GLU A 603 -6.63 17.12 11.62
C GLU A 603 -6.69 15.60 11.37
N GLU A 604 -5.53 14.92 11.32
CA GLU A 604 -5.44 13.46 11.11
C GLU A 604 -4.39 12.81 12.01
N LEU A 605 -4.79 11.77 12.73
CA LEU A 605 -3.91 10.91 13.52
C LEU A 605 -4.01 9.47 13.02
N LYS A 606 -2.84 8.85 12.78
CA LYS A 606 -2.74 7.41 12.52
C LYS A 606 -1.73 6.80 13.47
N ILE A 607 -2.18 5.88 14.32
CA ILE A 607 -1.39 5.20 15.33
C ILE A 607 -1.62 3.71 15.14
N CYS A 608 -0.70 3.06 14.43
CA CYS A 608 -0.85 1.65 14.06
C CYS A 608 0.34 0.83 14.54
N GLY A 609 0.02 -0.33 15.10
CA GLY A 609 0.92 -1.35 15.60
C GLY A 609 0.09 -2.31 16.42
N TYR A 610 0.18 -3.61 16.14
CA TYR A 610 -0.74 -4.60 16.70
C TYR A 610 -0.33 -5.03 18.11
N ASN A 611 0.95 -5.01 18.43
CA ASN A 611 1.42 -5.45 19.74
C ASN A 611 1.15 -4.37 20.80
N GLY A 612 0.40 -4.72 21.84
CA GLY A 612 -0.02 -3.79 22.90
C GLY A 612 -1.19 -2.88 22.53
N CYS A 613 -1.81 -3.01 21.35
CA CYS A 613 -2.94 -2.17 20.95
C CYS A 613 -4.23 -2.47 21.74
N PRO A 614 -5.20 -1.56 21.82
CA PRO A 614 -6.44 -1.81 22.56
C PRO A 614 -7.14 -3.12 22.16
N ILE A 615 -7.59 -3.88 23.15
CA ILE A 615 -8.37 -5.11 22.94
C ILE A 615 -9.83 -4.71 22.76
N LEU A 616 -10.42 -5.01 21.59
CA LEU A 616 -11.77 -4.59 21.27
C LEU A 616 -12.77 -5.19 22.27
N SER A 617 -13.54 -4.30 22.91
CA SER A 617 -14.54 -4.54 23.95
C SER A 617 -14.03 -5.01 25.30
N HIS A 618 -12.72 -5.00 25.51
CA HIS A 618 -12.10 -5.42 26.76
C HIS A 618 -11.09 -4.35 27.20
N PRO A 619 -11.55 -3.15 27.58
CA PRO A 619 -10.66 -2.08 28.01
C PRO A 619 -9.91 -2.50 29.27
N THR A 620 -8.58 -2.37 29.23
CA THR A 620 -7.72 -2.57 30.41
C THR A 620 -7.62 -1.26 31.22
N PRO A 621 -7.31 -1.30 32.52
CA PRO A 621 -7.20 -0.09 33.34
C PRO A 621 -6.23 0.97 32.78
N ILE A 622 -5.18 0.52 32.09
CA ILE A 622 -4.15 1.37 31.47
C ILE A 622 -4.65 2.05 30.19
N ALA A 623 -5.70 1.55 29.53
CA ALA A 623 -6.17 2.10 28.26
C ALA A 623 -6.71 3.53 28.42
N ASN A 624 -7.39 3.83 29.54
CA ASN A 624 -7.94 5.16 29.82
C ASN A 624 -6.86 6.26 29.87
N PRO A 625 -5.81 6.16 30.71
CA PRO A 625 -4.75 7.16 30.71
C PRO A 625 -3.95 7.20 29.39
N LEU A 626 -3.86 6.13 28.61
CA LEU A 626 -3.17 6.17 27.32
C LEU A 626 -3.96 6.95 26.25
N LEU A 627 -5.28 6.79 26.21
CA LEU A 627 -6.13 7.34 25.13
C LEU A 627 -6.75 8.70 25.46
N THR A 628 -6.78 9.11 26.74
CA THR A 628 -7.42 10.37 27.18
C THR A 628 -6.92 11.62 26.43
N GLY A 629 -5.66 11.63 25.97
CA GLY A 629 -5.12 12.73 25.17
C GLY A 629 -5.90 13.01 23.87
N LEU A 630 -6.67 12.04 23.35
CA LEU A 630 -7.50 12.22 22.16
C LEU A 630 -8.59 13.28 22.32
N ARG A 631 -9.01 13.56 23.56
CA ARG A 631 -10.07 14.54 23.85
C ARG A 631 -9.66 15.97 23.52
N SER A 632 -8.36 16.24 23.42
CA SER A 632 -7.83 17.59 23.19
C SER A 632 -7.81 18.00 21.71
N PHE A 633 -8.07 17.09 20.77
CA PHE A 633 -7.96 17.38 19.33
C PHE A 633 -9.29 17.84 18.72
N ASP A 634 -9.66 19.10 18.92
CA ASP A 634 -10.93 19.66 18.41
C ASP A 634 -10.99 19.70 16.86
N ASN A 635 -9.82 19.80 16.23
CA ASN A 635 -9.69 19.81 14.77
C ASN A 635 -9.62 18.41 14.15
N LEU A 636 -9.63 17.34 14.95
CA LEU A 636 -9.52 15.97 14.45
C LEU A 636 -10.69 15.63 13.52
N LYS A 637 -10.36 15.21 12.30
CA LYS A 637 -11.30 14.74 11.28
C LYS A 637 -11.17 13.25 11.05
N GLN A 638 -9.96 12.71 11.19
CA GLN A 638 -9.67 11.31 10.94
C GLN A 638 -8.73 10.73 12.00
N LEU A 639 -9.13 9.57 12.53
CA LEU A 639 -8.36 8.76 13.47
C LEU A 639 -8.22 7.35 12.91
N VAL A 640 -7.00 6.81 12.88
CA VAL A 640 -6.73 5.42 12.47
C VAL A 640 -6.00 4.70 13.59
N LEU A 641 -6.56 3.59 14.07
CA LEU A 641 -6.05 2.80 15.19
C LEU A 641 -6.02 1.30 14.87
N SER A 642 -5.01 0.61 15.35
CA SER A 642 -5.00 -0.86 15.42
C SER A 642 -5.81 -1.35 16.61
N PHE A 643 -6.51 -2.48 16.44
CA PHE A 643 -7.22 -3.18 17.51
C PHE A 643 -6.89 -4.67 17.50
N TRP A 644 -6.82 -5.25 18.69
CA TRP A 644 -6.81 -6.68 18.86
C TRP A 644 -8.24 -7.21 18.86
N LEU A 645 -8.51 -8.18 17.99
CA LEU A 645 -9.80 -8.86 17.91
C LEU A 645 -9.64 -10.28 18.45
N LEU A 646 -10.39 -10.60 19.50
CA LEU A 646 -10.40 -11.95 20.08
C LEU A 646 -11.15 -12.90 19.15
N THR A 647 -10.42 -13.84 18.53
CA THR A 647 -10.95 -14.82 17.58
C THR A 647 -10.83 -16.26 18.06
N TRP A 648 -10.24 -16.49 19.23
CA TRP A 648 -10.18 -17.79 19.89
C TRP A 648 -11.56 -18.25 20.35
N HIS A 649 -12.00 -19.42 19.88
CA HIS A 649 -13.28 -20.03 20.24
C HIS A 649 -13.18 -21.55 20.17
N GLU A 650 -13.60 -22.25 21.24
CA GLU A 650 -13.54 -23.72 21.34
C GLU A 650 -12.16 -24.27 20.94
N ASP A 651 -11.12 -23.78 21.65
CA ASP A 651 -9.72 -24.23 21.54
C ASP A 651 -9.07 -24.06 20.16
N SER A 652 -9.55 -23.12 19.34
CA SER A 652 -8.96 -22.80 18.03
C SER A 652 -9.21 -21.35 17.62
N TYR A 653 -8.32 -20.80 16.78
CA TYR A 653 -8.57 -19.52 16.09
C TYR A 653 -9.54 -19.72 14.94
N ARG A 654 -10.56 -18.85 14.86
CA ARG A 654 -11.60 -18.90 13.82
C ARG A 654 -11.50 -17.76 12.82
N ASP A 655 -10.28 -17.29 12.57
CA ASP A 655 -9.96 -16.19 11.67
C ASP A 655 -10.52 -16.44 10.27
N ALA A 656 -10.33 -17.65 9.74
CA ALA A 656 -10.79 -18.03 8.40
C ALA A 656 -12.32 -17.91 8.27
N GLU A 657 -13.09 -18.39 9.24
CA GLU A 657 -14.55 -18.30 9.21
C GLU A 657 -15.06 -16.86 9.40
N ILE A 658 -14.38 -16.05 10.21
CA ILE A 658 -14.68 -14.63 10.38
C ILE A 658 -14.45 -13.88 9.05
N ILE A 659 -13.28 -14.08 8.43
CA ILE A 659 -12.92 -13.45 7.16
C ILE A 659 -13.89 -13.89 6.07
N GLN A 660 -14.19 -15.19 5.98
CA GLN A 660 -15.14 -15.71 5.00
C GLN A 660 -16.53 -15.11 5.20
N SER A 661 -17.00 -15.00 6.45
CA SER A 661 -18.26 -14.31 6.75
C SER A 661 -18.28 -12.86 6.24
N TRP A 662 -17.18 -12.12 6.32
CA TRP A 662 -17.11 -10.76 5.77
C TRP A 662 -17.08 -10.74 4.24
N LEU A 663 -16.40 -11.69 3.61
CA LEU A 663 -16.41 -11.84 2.16
C LEU A 663 -17.82 -12.17 1.65
N ASP A 664 -18.52 -13.09 2.31
CA ASP A 664 -19.85 -13.53 1.93
C ASP A 664 -20.89 -12.41 2.06
N THR A 665 -20.80 -11.54 3.07
CA THR A 665 -21.70 -10.39 3.20
C THR A 665 -21.58 -9.36 2.06
N ARG A 666 -20.47 -9.40 1.31
CA ARG A 666 -20.20 -8.51 0.17
C ARG A 666 -20.51 -9.17 -1.17
N SER A 667 -20.68 -10.49 -1.21
CA SER A 667 -20.85 -11.20 -2.48
C SER A 667 -22.29 -11.06 -3.00
N PRO A 668 -22.50 -10.59 -4.24
CA PRO A 668 -23.83 -10.50 -4.84
C PRO A 668 -24.47 -11.87 -5.09
N SER A 669 -23.68 -12.95 -5.07
CA SER A 669 -24.17 -14.34 -5.19
C SER A 669 -24.47 -15.00 -3.84
N SER A 670 -24.22 -14.33 -2.72
CA SER A 670 -24.47 -14.88 -1.39
C SER A 670 -25.96 -14.86 -1.08
N THR A 671 -26.51 -16.00 -0.69
CA THR A 671 -27.89 -16.14 -0.17
C THR A 671 -27.97 -15.83 1.33
N ALA A 672 -26.86 -15.38 1.95
CA ALA A 672 -26.86 -14.96 3.34
C ALA A 672 -27.75 -13.73 3.52
N LEU A 673 -28.73 -13.81 4.44
CA LEU A 673 -29.65 -12.73 4.77
C LEU A 673 -28.90 -11.40 4.95
N THR A 674 -29.08 -10.50 3.99
CA THR A 674 -28.51 -9.15 4.03
C THR A 674 -29.21 -8.38 5.15
N VAL A 675 -28.49 -8.11 6.24
CA VAL A 675 -29.05 -7.31 7.34
C VAL A 675 -29.00 -5.83 6.93
N VAL A 676 -30.13 -5.29 6.51
CA VAL A 676 -30.33 -3.84 6.36
C VAL A 676 -30.36 -3.24 7.78
N THR A 677 -29.25 -2.62 8.19
CA THR A 677 -29.13 -2.04 9.53
C THR A 677 -29.59 -0.57 9.49
N PRO A 678 -30.43 -0.10 10.43
CA PRO A 678 -30.83 1.30 10.49
C PRO A 678 -29.62 2.21 10.79
N PRO A 679 -29.60 3.45 10.26
CA PRO A 679 -28.45 4.37 10.30
C PRO A 679 -28.16 5.01 11.69
N ALA A 680 -28.80 4.54 12.76
CA ALA A 680 -28.61 5.08 14.10
C ALA A 680 -28.29 3.96 15.09
N SER A 681 -27.40 4.25 16.05
CA SER A 681 -27.26 3.45 17.26
C SER A 681 -28.65 3.27 17.90
N PRO A 682 -29.02 2.06 18.37
CA PRO A 682 -30.19 1.94 19.23
C PRO A 682 -30.02 2.92 20.41
N THR A 683 -31.09 3.62 20.78
CA THR A 683 -31.11 4.45 21.99
C THR A 683 -30.61 3.61 23.16
N THR A 684 -29.72 4.20 23.97
CA THR A 684 -29.15 3.67 25.23
C THR A 684 -29.97 2.53 25.79
N ASP A 685 -29.32 1.38 26.06
CA ASP A 685 -29.92 0.20 26.70
C ASP A 685 -30.94 0.65 27.75
N GLN A 686 -32.23 0.59 27.40
CA GLN A 686 -33.20 0.35 28.43
C GLN A 686 -32.79 -1.02 28.97
N PRO A 687 -32.51 -1.15 30.28
CA PRO A 687 -32.27 -2.46 30.83
C PRO A 687 -33.51 -3.27 30.48
N VAL A 688 -33.35 -4.22 29.56
CA VAL A 688 -34.37 -5.24 29.36
C VAL A 688 -34.32 -5.99 30.67
N ASP A 689 -35.25 -5.65 31.56
CA ASP A 689 -35.39 -6.28 32.85
C ASP A 689 -35.34 -7.80 32.62
N PRO A 690 -34.39 -8.54 33.22
CA PRO A 690 -34.22 -9.97 32.96
C PRO A 690 -35.48 -10.80 33.27
N GLY A 691 -36.54 -10.18 33.80
CA GLY A 691 -37.87 -10.76 34.02
C GLY A 691 -38.95 -10.54 32.96
N HIS A 692 -38.79 -9.74 31.90
CA HIS A 692 -39.87 -9.51 30.91
C HIS A 692 -39.70 -10.29 29.60
N PHE A 693 -39.93 -11.60 29.67
CA PHE A 693 -40.35 -12.37 28.50
C PHE A 693 -41.83 -12.03 28.18
N PRO A 694 -42.23 -11.91 26.90
CA PRO A 694 -43.65 -11.86 26.56
C PRO A 694 -44.33 -13.13 27.08
N ASN A 695 -45.34 -12.95 27.92
CA ASN A 695 -46.08 -14.02 28.56
C ASN A 695 -46.93 -14.75 27.50
N PHE A 696 -46.35 -15.76 26.85
CA PHE A 696 -47.13 -16.72 26.07
C PHE A 696 -47.86 -17.61 27.06
N GLY A 697 -49.10 -17.23 27.37
CA GLY A 697 -50.01 -18.01 28.22
C GLY A 697 -50.36 -19.35 27.59
N TYR A 698 -49.46 -20.33 27.68
CA TYR A 698 -49.75 -21.74 27.46
C TYR A 698 -48.92 -22.58 28.43
N HIS A 699 -49.62 -23.16 29.41
CA HIS A 699 -49.07 -24.15 30.32
C HIS A 699 -48.57 -25.40 29.56
N ARG A 700 -47.38 -25.88 29.95
CA ARG A 700 -46.76 -27.17 29.59
C ARG A 700 -46.34 -27.36 28.13
N ALA A 701 -45.21 -26.75 27.78
CA ALA A 701 -44.23 -27.40 26.91
C ALA A 701 -42.84 -27.18 27.52
N ALA A 702 -42.16 -28.26 27.92
CA ALA A 702 -40.73 -28.17 28.22
C ALA A 702 -40.04 -27.57 26.99
N PRO A 703 -39.12 -26.58 27.14
CA PRO A 703 -38.39 -26.07 25.99
C PRO A 703 -37.71 -27.26 25.31
N ARG A 704 -38.04 -27.51 24.04
CA ARG A 704 -37.24 -28.45 23.24
C ARG A 704 -35.80 -27.91 23.26
N PRO A 705 -34.78 -28.74 23.54
CA PRO A 705 -33.40 -28.32 23.36
C PRO A 705 -33.22 -27.99 21.87
N GLN A 706 -33.27 -26.70 21.53
CA GLN A 706 -32.78 -26.26 20.24
C GLN A 706 -31.26 -26.20 20.37
N GLU A 707 -30.57 -27.11 19.68
CA GLU A 707 -29.15 -26.97 19.43
C GLU A 707 -28.94 -25.74 18.55
N PHE A 708 -28.71 -24.58 19.17
CA PHE A 708 -28.31 -23.39 18.44
C PHE A 708 -26.82 -23.47 18.14
N ASN A 709 -26.44 -23.28 16.88
CA ASN A 709 -25.04 -23.13 16.50
C ASN A 709 -24.48 -21.85 17.14
N ARG A 710 -23.80 -22.01 18.29
CA ARG A 710 -23.24 -20.92 19.10
C ARG A 710 -22.24 -20.07 18.31
N TRP A 711 -21.49 -20.70 17.42
CA TRP A 711 -20.55 -20.01 16.54
C TRP A 711 -21.26 -19.13 15.51
N ALA A 712 -22.33 -19.61 14.89
CA ALA A 712 -23.14 -18.80 13.96
C ALA A 712 -23.76 -17.56 14.65
N VAL A 713 -24.17 -17.70 15.92
CA VAL A 713 -24.61 -16.57 16.74
C VAL A 713 -23.46 -15.61 17.02
N ALA A 714 -22.27 -16.11 17.36
CA ALA A 714 -21.08 -15.29 17.58
C ALA A 714 -20.66 -14.51 16.32
N LEU A 715 -20.65 -15.15 15.14
CA LEU A 715 -20.39 -14.49 13.85
C LEU A 715 -21.33 -13.30 13.65
N LYS A 716 -22.63 -13.48 13.90
CA LYS A 716 -23.63 -12.41 13.72
C LYS A 716 -23.54 -11.30 14.77
N THR A 717 -23.34 -11.65 16.03
CA THR A 717 -23.47 -10.70 17.16
C THR A 717 -22.15 -10.05 17.57
N LYS A 718 -21.01 -10.67 17.27
CA LYS A 718 -19.68 -10.18 17.66
C LYS A 718 -18.84 -9.73 16.48
N PHE A 719 -18.93 -10.42 15.35
CA PHE A 719 -18.01 -10.24 14.22
C PHE A 719 -18.65 -9.63 12.99
N SER A 720 -19.97 -9.44 12.95
CA SER A 720 -20.60 -8.74 11.83
C SER A 720 -20.07 -7.31 11.71
N PRO A 721 -20.00 -6.75 10.48
CA PRO A 721 -19.63 -5.36 10.22
C PRO A 721 -20.24 -4.34 11.19
N SER A 722 -21.55 -4.42 11.42
CA SER A 722 -22.28 -3.50 12.29
C SER A 722 -21.92 -3.71 13.76
N ALA A 723 -21.84 -4.96 14.22
CA ALA A 723 -21.43 -5.26 15.60
C ALA A 723 -20.03 -4.70 15.89
N LEU A 724 -19.07 -4.87 14.97
CA LEU A 724 -17.74 -4.29 15.11
C LEU A 724 -17.78 -2.76 15.11
N ALA A 725 -18.61 -2.13 14.26
CA ALA A 725 -18.72 -0.67 14.20
C ALA A 725 -19.22 -0.07 15.51
N TYR A 726 -20.27 -0.63 16.11
CA TYR A 726 -20.79 -0.18 17.40
C TYR A 726 -19.79 -0.42 18.54
N ARG A 727 -19.10 -1.56 18.54
CA ARG A 727 -18.06 -1.87 19.54
C ARG A 727 -16.89 -0.90 19.48
N VAL A 728 -16.39 -0.60 18.28
CA VAL A 728 -15.31 0.38 18.08
C VAL A 728 -15.76 1.78 18.51
N ALA A 729 -16.97 2.20 18.13
CA ALA A 729 -17.51 3.50 18.52
C ALA A 729 -17.67 3.63 20.04
N ARG A 730 -18.14 2.58 20.72
CA ARG A 730 -18.23 2.53 22.18
C ARG A 730 -16.86 2.64 22.86
N ASP A 731 -15.85 1.97 22.31
CA ASP A 731 -14.53 1.92 22.93
C ASP A 731 -13.70 3.19 22.68
N ILE A 732 -13.92 3.89 21.55
CA ILE A 732 -13.14 5.09 21.18
C ILE A 732 -13.91 6.41 21.32
N GLY A 733 -15.21 6.42 21.06
CA GLY A 733 -16.06 7.61 21.12
C GLY A 733 -15.88 8.45 22.39
N PRO A 734 -15.81 7.82 23.59
CA PRO A 734 -15.59 8.52 24.85
C PRO A 734 -14.25 9.29 24.91
N TYR A 735 -13.26 8.94 24.08
CA TYR A 735 -11.96 9.61 24.03
C TYR A 735 -11.89 10.69 22.94
N LEU A 736 -12.88 10.82 22.06
CA LEU A 736 -12.90 11.86 21.02
C LEU A 736 -13.38 13.20 21.59
N SER A 737 -12.80 14.30 21.09
CA SER A 737 -13.26 15.66 21.42
C SER A 737 -14.77 15.83 21.12
N PRO A 738 -15.56 16.38 22.06
CA PRO A 738 -16.95 16.74 21.82
C PRO A 738 -17.11 17.68 20.60
N LEU A 739 -16.24 18.69 20.48
CA LEU A 739 -16.27 19.65 19.37
C LEU A 739 -15.96 18.98 18.03
N ALA A 740 -15.05 18.00 18.01
CA ALA A 740 -14.77 17.24 16.80
C ALA A 740 -15.98 16.37 16.37
N LYS A 741 -16.72 15.81 17.33
CA LYS A 741 -17.92 14.98 17.11
C LYS A 741 -19.14 15.79 16.65
N GLU A 742 -19.25 17.06 17.04
CA GLU A 742 -20.33 17.97 16.63
C GLU A 742 -20.26 18.38 15.14
N ARG A 743 -19.10 18.23 14.51
CA ARG A 743 -18.92 18.56 13.08
C ARG A 743 -19.87 17.73 12.22
N LYS A 744 -20.35 18.32 11.11
CA LYS A 744 -21.11 17.59 10.09
C LYS A 744 -20.34 16.33 9.63
N GLY A 745 -20.94 15.16 9.83
CA GLY A 745 -20.33 13.87 9.52
C GLY A 745 -19.35 13.35 10.59
N GLY A 746 -19.30 13.96 11.78
CA GLY A 746 -18.51 13.49 12.92
C GLY A 746 -17.01 13.32 12.66
N VAL A 747 -16.38 12.46 13.45
CA VAL A 747 -14.98 12.04 13.28
C VAL A 747 -14.95 10.71 12.52
N ARG A 748 -14.13 10.62 11.46
CA ARG A 748 -13.90 9.35 10.75
C ARG A 748 -12.89 8.51 11.53
N VAL A 749 -13.35 7.44 12.16
CA VAL A 749 -12.51 6.46 12.85
C VAL A 749 -12.30 5.26 11.94
N ARG A 750 -11.06 4.84 11.76
CA ARG A 750 -10.71 3.61 11.07
C ARG A 750 -10.07 2.65 12.06
N ALA A 751 -10.74 1.54 12.31
CA ALA A 751 -10.19 0.42 13.07
C ALA A 751 -9.52 -0.57 12.11
N SER A 752 -8.28 -0.95 12.40
CA SER A 752 -7.52 -1.94 11.64
C SER A 752 -7.34 -3.21 12.48
N PHE A 753 -7.68 -4.36 11.91
CA PHE A 753 -7.52 -5.69 12.50
C PHE A 753 -6.49 -6.50 11.70
N CYS A 754 -5.65 -7.29 12.37
CA CYS A 754 -4.76 -8.25 11.73
C CYS A 754 -5.32 -9.65 11.95
N LEU A 755 -5.75 -10.32 10.89
CA LEU A 755 -6.32 -11.67 10.97
C LEU A 755 -5.75 -12.54 9.85
N GLY A 756 -5.74 -13.85 10.04
CA GLY A 756 -5.45 -14.76 8.95
C GLY A 756 -5.22 -16.22 9.33
N ALA A 757 -4.88 -17.01 8.31
CA ALA A 757 -4.61 -18.43 8.47
C ALA A 757 -3.26 -18.65 9.18
N HIS A 758 -3.29 -19.47 10.22
CA HIS A 758 -2.11 -19.96 10.93
C HIS A 758 -2.02 -21.47 10.73
N GLU A 759 -1.01 -21.93 9.98
CA GLU A 759 -0.67 -23.33 9.81
C GLU A 759 0.70 -23.62 10.45
N GLU A 760 0.98 -24.86 10.84
CA GLU A 760 2.19 -25.25 11.61
C GLU A 760 3.51 -24.70 11.04
N ARG A 761 3.60 -24.50 9.72
CA ARG A 761 4.82 -24.06 9.03
C ARG A 761 4.69 -22.74 8.28
N ARG A 762 3.52 -22.10 8.30
CA ARG A 762 3.26 -20.86 7.54
C ARG A 762 2.09 -20.08 8.13
N SER A 763 2.19 -18.77 8.10
CA SER A 763 1.10 -17.86 8.47
C SER A 763 0.82 -16.88 7.34
N ALA A 764 -0.46 -16.58 7.13
CA ALA A 764 -0.91 -15.59 6.19
C ALA A 764 -1.88 -14.63 6.86
N SER A 765 -1.34 -13.62 7.54
CA SER A 765 -2.14 -12.54 8.13
C SER A 765 -2.24 -11.35 7.18
N ASP A 766 -3.40 -10.69 7.16
CA ASP A 766 -3.65 -9.46 6.41
C ASP A 766 -4.41 -8.42 7.25
N ILE A 767 -4.45 -7.18 6.77
CA ILE A 767 -5.02 -6.03 7.46
C ILE A 767 -6.43 -5.73 6.93
N PHE A 768 -7.41 -5.88 7.82
CA PHE A 768 -8.80 -5.57 7.58
C PHE A 768 -9.16 -4.23 8.22
N ASP A 769 -9.55 -3.25 7.41
CA ASP A 769 -9.97 -1.92 7.89
C ASP A 769 -11.49 -1.82 7.93
N LEU A 770 -12.02 -1.31 9.05
CA LEU A 770 -13.39 -0.87 9.23
C LEU A 770 -13.40 0.67 9.38
N ASP A 771 -13.97 1.37 8.41
CA ASP A 771 -14.18 2.82 8.47
C ASP A 771 -15.54 3.12 9.13
N ILE A 772 -15.59 4.07 10.07
CA ILE A 772 -16.78 4.45 10.85
C ILE A 772 -16.81 5.98 10.97
N ARG A 773 -17.99 6.60 10.96
CA ARG A 773 -18.17 7.98 11.44
C ARG A 773 -18.81 8.00 12.82
N VAL A 774 -18.13 8.61 13.78
CA VAL A 774 -18.59 8.76 15.16
C VAL A 774 -19.05 10.20 15.39
N GLY A 775 -20.35 10.36 15.71
CA GLY A 775 -21.00 11.64 15.99
C GLY A 775 -21.19 11.92 17.48
N VAL A 776 -22.00 12.94 17.78
CA VAL A 776 -22.37 13.33 19.15
C VAL A 776 -22.98 12.15 19.91
N GLY A 777 -22.67 12.01 21.20
CA GLY A 777 -23.13 10.88 22.01
C GLY A 777 -22.56 9.53 21.59
N ASP A 778 -21.43 9.52 20.87
CA ASP A 778 -20.74 8.32 20.37
C ASP A 778 -21.57 7.50 19.38
N GLN A 779 -22.52 8.15 18.71
CA GLN A 779 -23.39 7.54 17.71
C GLN A 779 -22.60 7.13 16.46
N VAL A 780 -22.87 5.93 15.95
CA VAL A 780 -22.40 5.51 14.62
C VAL A 780 -23.30 6.14 13.56
N LEU A 781 -22.74 7.01 12.72
CA LEU A 781 -23.45 7.69 11.64
C LEU A 781 -23.37 6.93 10.31
N GLU A 782 -22.23 6.31 10.03
CA GLU A 782 -21.99 5.46 8.87
C GLU A 782 -20.86 4.48 9.19
N PHE A 783 -20.81 3.34 8.51
CA PHE A 783 -19.66 2.44 8.53
C PHE A 783 -19.48 1.71 7.20
N VAL A 784 -18.24 1.34 6.87
CA VAL A 784 -17.89 0.53 5.69
C VAL A 784 -16.74 -0.43 6.03
N GLY A 785 -16.96 -1.71 5.79
CA GLY A 785 -16.02 -2.81 6.02
C GLY A 785 -16.47 -3.75 7.14
N PRO A 786 -15.59 -4.65 7.64
CA PRO A 786 -14.15 -4.73 7.40
C PRO A 786 -13.78 -5.09 5.95
N ARG A 787 -12.65 -4.56 5.46
CA ARG A 787 -12.14 -4.83 4.10
C ARG A 787 -10.63 -5.01 4.12
N GLU A 788 -10.15 -6.03 3.43
CA GLU A 788 -8.73 -6.28 3.12
C GLU A 788 -8.11 -5.16 2.27
N GLU A 789 -6.78 -5.08 2.18
CA GLU A 789 -6.08 -4.05 1.40
C GLU A 789 -6.37 -4.14 -0.10
N GLY A 790 -6.58 -5.37 -0.60
CA GLY A 790 -6.85 -5.68 -2.00
C GLY A 790 -8.29 -5.44 -2.46
N GLU A 791 -9.23 -5.12 -1.56
CA GLU A 791 -10.63 -4.85 -1.91
C GLU A 791 -10.69 -3.74 -2.98
N THR A 792 -11.37 -4.00 -4.09
CA THR A 792 -11.29 -3.18 -5.32
C THR A 792 -11.56 -1.69 -5.05
N GLY A 793 -12.63 -1.35 -4.33
CA GLY A 793 -12.95 0.03 -4.00
C GLY A 793 -11.91 0.70 -3.10
N ARG A 794 -11.43 0.01 -2.06
CA ARG A 794 -10.39 0.50 -1.16
C ARG A 794 -9.05 0.65 -1.87
N TRP A 795 -8.67 -0.32 -2.70
CA TRP A 795 -7.41 -0.32 -3.43
C TRP A 795 -7.37 0.85 -4.41
N TRP A 796 -8.41 1.01 -5.26
CA TRP A 796 -8.48 2.14 -6.20
C TRP A 796 -8.54 3.49 -5.50
N LYS A 797 -9.40 3.63 -4.48
CA LYS A 797 -9.45 4.85 -3.66
C LYS A 797 -8.08 5.18 -3.07
N LYS A 798 -7.36 4.19 -2.57
CA LYS A 798 -6.00 4.36 -2.06
C LYS A 798 -5.03 4.75 -3.19
N LEU A 799 -5.09 4.15 -4.35
CA LEU A 799 -4.27 4.51 -5.50
C LEU A 799 -4.52 5.94 -6.01
N GLU A 800 -5.76 6.42 -5.93
CA GLU A 800 -6.18 7.73 -6.44
C GLU A 800 -6.00 8.87 -5.42
N GLU A 801 -6.31 8.64 -4.14
CA GLU A 801 -6.41 9.70 -3.14
C GLU A 801 -5.10 10.06 -2.44
N ARG A 802 -4.08 9.18 -2.40
CA ARG A 802 -2.86 9.56 -1.66
C ARG A 802 -2.16 10.69 -2.42
N ARG A 803 -2.16 11.89 -1.82
CA ARG A 803 -1.32 13.04 -2.21
C ARG A 803 0.18 12.74 -2.27
N TRP A 804 0.61 11.62 -1.71
CA TRP A 804 1.98 11.12 -1.74
C TRP A 804 2.28 10.36 -3.05
N PHE A 805 1.31 10.28 -3.97
CA PHE A 805 1.35 9.64 -5.30
C PHE A 805 1.26 10.64 -6.46
#